data_AF-A0A2M7Q1W9-F1
#
_entry.id   AF-A0A2M7Q1W9-F1
#
_cell.length_a   1.000
_cell.length_b   1.000
_cell.length_c   1.000
_cell.angle_alpha   90.00
_cell.angle_beta   90.00
_cell.angle_gamma   90.00
#
_symmetry.space_group_name_H-M   'P 1'
#
loop_
_entity.id
_entity.type
_entity.pdbx_description
1 polymer ?
#
loop_
_entity_poly.entity_id
_entity_poly.type
_entity_poly.pdbx_seq_one_letter_code
_entity_poly.pdbx_strand_id
1 'polypeptide(L)'
;MSLSHIPQVLRHPVGRMSVRARWYLASMVVLMAVFLAAHFSAQIYSQQQAEIRVQQWVDGFNVKHSDAEPLKVGLVRFHMMRGALTLRDVRWSDGEQAMNIPFLLLQGTFLEGPERVFISLIQAKVNHLTLRIHDWDLTTFSNMPEFWQQLWGDARRIEFDIQTLAILNANGDAWPYQQISLSGVHALSREPIAQRDWQIEARSEAGRIQLTLQSEGGHIQWQALDSQTWFPVMGFRSVPGTLRGDATWKLGQLWGEVMLRNESEEGSIRWQGIYGEDQQPLRVQLKQWPIRSLIAHTNARLFDVQSGQLNVELSIAPDNDGWLASAAQFQLAELSAQQGQYHIADAAVSGEGLQLHWPQRTMEIQHLGFTGGEVRGDDENWPFYLQWAVTDWHAHVNKLDLNQMTFAMPARGLKIEHISGSGSWNGGAFFMSLENDTATNDAQSPSGSWSMQLNYGGKALTQLALQAEHLPLMYFRQDLPTRISEAAALSGELDIDMQGTWDQQWAFSGDVRARDLSWQRGGWQWQADALLADGVTAFISDEYSGRDKRQWSVKQLTVSDWHVLAPLVPFSVSTGRLDADPYQPTDMGKAAETEKAAAIERATAIESETAWLAGWQVNQLLLRDGTFSLGQAESIWGDSLDAEMNYIGAGQDTDVSLTGNISAGRLNVSGKWNPAESSSPFALRATLDAALPFTLNDWLRFSSLPTMIHGRVSTTLQIQDSMIDEKPAYQGTIEIRLDDPAFQQSINFLEGFVDMTGYSQQALLDRLKDRASVQLLAEFAEPRTTFHAGVLGEALMQRLKQSESLSDVSNVKKKVNVLSRMRLHMFQAGQRVAGYMEGFSHNERTRLRQVISQLNEQPESFVELVPQLGEYDIDARMIELIRQEQQRIEAFLSRRGIASDRIIPLWPQAENRNRESAGIRIQAVTFQPASQ
;
A
#
# COMPACT_ATOMS: atom_id res chain seq x y z
N MET A 1 79.25 71.23 -30.35
CA MET A 1 78.50 72.39 -30.88
C MET A 1 77.89 73.11 -29.67
N SER A 2 78.43 74.27 -29.29
CA SER A 2 77.85 75.61 -29.60
C SER A 2 76.57 75.86 -28.78
N LEU A 3 76.65 76.59 -27.65
CA LEU A 3 76.51 78.05 -27.52
C LEU A 3 75.11 78.61 -27.85
N SER A 4 74.62 79.37 -26.87
CA SER A 4 73.77 80.58 -26.95
C SER A 4 72.34 80.47 -27.50
N HIS A 5 71.34 80.58 -26.61
CA HIS A 5 70.36 81.69 -26.61
C HIS A 5 69.37 81.62 -25.43
N ILE A 6 69.41 82.64 -24.56
CA ILE A 6 68.35 83.04 -23.65
C ILE A 6 67.79 84.36 -24.20
N PRO A 7 66.48 84.49 -24.48
CA PRO A 7 65.85 85.79 -24.68
C PRO A 7 65.12 86.27 -23.43
N GLN A 8 65.31 87.56 -23.18
CA GLN A 8 64.67 88.42 -22.19
C GLN A 8 63.15 88.48 -22.37
N VAL A 9 62.36 88.27 -21.31
CA VAL A 9 61.07 88.96 -21.07
C VAL A 9 60.85 89.06 -19.55
N LEU A 10 60.23 90.17 -19.11
CA LEU A 10 59.84 90.55 -17.73
C LEU A 10 60.86 91.37 -16.91
N ARG A 11 61.20 92.56 -17.43
CA ARG A 11 61.42 93.73 -16.57
C ARG A 11 60.05 94.21 -16.05
N HIS A 12 59.82 94.10 -14.75
CA HIS A 12 58.62 94.61 -14.07
C HIS A 12 58.53 96.15 -14.12
N PRO A 13 57.40 96.76 -14.50
CA PRO A 13 57.26 98.21 -14.61
C PRO A 13 56.67 98.81 -13.32
N VAL A 14 57.42 98.81 -12.21
CA VAL A 14 56.96 99.48 -10.96
C VAL A 14 57.61 100.86 -10.78
N GLY A 15 58.57 101.23 -11.64
CA GLY A 15 59.33 102.49 -11.54
C GLY A 15 58.61 103.77 -11.99
N ARG A 16 57.38 103.73 -12.53
CA ARG A 16 56.70 104.92 -13.11
C ARG A 16 55.35 105.30 -12.50
N MET A 17 54.99 104.77 -11.33
CA MET A 17 53.78 105.21 -10.62
C MET A 17 54.06 106.45 -9.76
N SER A 18 53.19 107.46 -9.85
CA SER A 18 53.24 108.69 -9.04
C SER A 18 53.08 108.37 -7.55
N VAL A 19 53.62 109.22 -6.66
CA VAL A 19 53.57 109.02 -5.20
C VAL A 19 52.14 108.82 -4.69
N ARG A 20 51.15 109.50 -5.31
CA ARG A 20 49.72 109.32 -4.99
C ARG A 20 49.19 107.93 -5.33
N ALA A 21 49.60 107.36 -6.47
CA ALA A 21 49.20 106.01 -6.87
C ALA A 21 49.80 104.93 -5.95
N ARG A 22 51.03 105.14 -5.43
CA ARG A 22 51.65 104.23 -4.46
C ARG A 22 50.96 104.24 -3.11
N TRP A 23 50.60 105.43 -2.61
CA TRP A 23 49.78 105.54 -1.40
C TRP A 23 48.41 104.90 -1.60
N TYR A 24 47.75 105.12 -2.73
CA TYR A 24 46.46 104.49 -3.04
C TYR A 24 46.55 102.95 -3.07
N LEU A 25 47.58 102.39 -3.71
CA LEU A 25 47.83 100.93 -3.73
C LEU A 25 48.18 100.37 -2.35
N ALA A 26 49.02 101.06 -1.58
CA ALA A 26 49.36 100.65 -0.22
C ALA A 26 48.12 100.69 0.70
N SER A 27 47.30 101.75 0.61
CA SER A 27 46.02 101.85 1.32
C SER A 27 45.06 100.73 0.90
N MET A 28 44.97 100.40 -0.39
CA MET A 28 44.16 99.27 -0.86
C MET A 28 44.68 97.94 -0.31
N VAL A 29 45.98 97.68 -0.32
CA VAL A 29 46.56 96.44 0.22
C VAL A 29 46.32 96.33 1.73
N VAL A 30 46.46 97.43 2.48
CA VAL A 30 46.16 97.45 3.92
C VAL A 30 44.67 97.23 4.17
N LEU A 31 43.78 97.88 3.42
CA LEU A 31 42.33 97.68 3.52
C LEU A 31 41.95 96.23 3.17
N MET A 32 42.56 95.66 2.13
CA MET A 32 42.35 94.26 1.72
C MET A 32 42.87 93.30 2.79
N ALA A 33 44.01 93.59 3.42
CA ALA A 33 44.54 92.81 4.54
C ALA A 33 43.65 92.90 5.79
N VAL A 34 43.07 94.07 6.09
CA VAL A 34 42.11 94.26 7.19
C VAL A 34 40.81 93.51 6.90
N PHE A 35 40.27 93.57 5.68
CA PHE A 35 39.10 92.78 5.30
C PHE A 35 39.37 91.27 5.31
N LEU A 36 40.56 90.85 4.87
CA LEU A 36 40.97 89.45 4.95
C LEU A 36 41.11 88.99 6.41
N ALA A 37 41.70 89.81 7.27
CA ALA A 37 41.83 89.53 8.71
C ALA A 37 40.45 89.52 9.41
N ALA A 38 39.56 90.46 9.08
CA ALA A 38 38.18 90.49 9.58
C ALA A 38 37.38 89.27 9.11
N HIS A 39 37.55 88.86 7.85
CA HIS A 39 36.96 87.63 7.31
C HIS A 39 37.46 86.39 8.03
N PHE A 40 38.77 86.25 8.23
CA PHE A 40 39.35 85.13 9.00
C PHE A 40 38.94 85.17 10.47
N SER A 41 38.86 86.35 11.10
CA SER A 41 38.39 86.49 12.47
C SER A 41 36.92 86.10 12.61
N ALA A 42 36.05 86.53 11.70
CA ALA A 42 34.65 86.12 11.65
C ALA A 42 34.50 84.62 11.38
N GLN A 43 35.36 84.05 10.53
CA GLN A 43 35.40 82.61 10.25
C GLN A 43 35.86 81.80 11.48
N ILE A 44 36.90 82.24 12.19
CA ILE A 44 37.38 81.61 13.43
C ILE A 44 36.32 81.73 14.52
N TYR A 45 35.73 82.91 14.71
CA TYR A 45 34.68 83.14 15.70
C TYR A 45 33.45 82.26 15.44
N SER A 46 32.95 82.23 14.20
CA SER A 46 31.81 81.40 13.83
C SER A 46 32.10 79.89 13.94
N GLN A 47 33.33 79.46 13.63
CA GLN A 47 33.80 78.09 13.87
C GLN A 47 33.79 77.73 15.36
N GLN A 48 34.33 78.59 16.23
CA GLN A 48 34.34 78.38 17.68
C GLN A 48 32.92 78.35 18.26
N GLN A 49 32.03 79.25 17.81
CA GLN A 49 30.63 79.24 18.23
C GLN A 49 29.91 77.96 17.79
N ALA A 50 30.20 77.45 16.59
CA ALA A 50 29.65 76.18 16.13
C ALA A 50 30.18 75.00 16.95
N GLU A 51 31.48 74.97 17.29
CA GLU A 51 32.07 73.96 18.17
C GLU A 51 31.45 73.98 19.57
N ILE A 52 31.33 75.16 20.19
CA ILE A 52 30.68 75.33 21.51
C ILE A 52 29.24 74.83 21.46
N ARG A 53 28.49 75.16 20.42
CA ARG A 53 27.09 74.77 20.28
C ARG A 53 26.93 73.26 20.07
N VAL A 54 27.78 72.64 19.26
CA VAL A 54 27.80 71.16 19.12
C VAL A 54 28.21 70.50 20.44
N GLN A 55 29.19 71.06 21.16
CA GLN A 55 29.58 70.53 22.47
C GLN A 55 28.43 70.63 23.48
N GLN A 56 27.68 71.74 23.50
CA GLN A 56 26.48 71.87 24.33
C GLN A 56 25.41 70.81 23.99
N TRP A 57 25.25 70.46 22.71
CA TRP A 57 24.36 69.36 22.30
C TRP A 57 24.85 68.01 22.83
N VAL A 58 26.15 67.73 22.70
CA VAL A 58 26.80 66.50 23.18
C VAL A 58 26.70 66.39 24.71
N ASP A 59 26.97 67.46 25.43
CA ASP A 59 26.91 67.47 26.90
C ASP A 59 25.47 67.31 27.40
N GLY A 60 24.52 68.04 26.79
CA GLY A 60 23.11 67.92 27.12
C GLY A 60 22.55 66.51 26.88
N PHE A 61 23.04 65.85 25.83
CA PHE A 61 22.74 64.45 25.53
C PHE A 61 23.26 63.52 26.63
N ASN A 62 24.57 63.61 26.92
CA ASN A 62 25.27 62.69 27.82
C ASN A 62 24.79 62.80 29.28
N VAL A 63 24.32 63.99 29.69
CA VAL A 63 23.73 64.19 31.03
C VAL A 63 22.38 63.49 31.18
N LYS A 64 21.56 63.44 30.13
CA LYS A 64 20.22 62.84 30.17
C LYS A 64 20.23 61.32 30.02
N HIS A 65 21.31 60.74 29.47
CA HIS A 65 21.42 59.31 29.17
C HIS A 65 22.72 58.73 29.74
N SER A 66 22.86 58.76 31.07
CA SER A 66 24.08 58.30 31.76
C SER A 66 24.42 56.83 31.52
N ASP A 67 23.42 56.03 31.15
CA ASP A 67 23.51 54.57 31.00
C ASP A 67 23.83 54.16 29.55
N ALA A 68 23.80 55.10 28.60
CA ALA A 68 24.18 54.90 27.20
C ALA A 68 25.67 55.19 26.96
N GLU A 69 26.25 54.68 25.87
CA GLU A 69 27.56 55.19 25.44
C GLU A 69 27.44 56.67 25.07
N PRO A 70 28.37 57.52 25.54
CA PRO A 70 28.26 58.95 25.32
C PRO A 70 28.29 59.26 23.81
N LEU A 71 27.40 60.16 23.38
CA LEU A 71 27.45 60.75 22.05
C LEU A 71 28.82 61.40 21.87
N LYS A 72 29.56 60.97 20.85
CA LYS A 72 30.87 61.53 20.50
C LYS A 72 30.79 62.17 19.13
N VAL A 73 31.35 63.37 19.01
CA VAL A 73 31.55 64.07 17.73
C VAL A 73 33.04 64.36 17.61
N GLY A 74 33.70 63.80 16.60
CA GLY A 74 35.16 63.91 16.46
C GLY A 74 35.63 65.26 15.95
N LEU A 75 35.08 65.73 14.81
CA LEU A 75 35.44 67.02 14.22
C LEU A 75 34.20 67.80 13.83
N VAL A 76 34.19 69.08 14.19
CA VAL A 76 33.17 70.05 13.79
C VAL A 76 33.78 71.02 12.78
N ARG A 77 33.12 71.29 11.66
CA ARG A 77 33.56 72.29 10.67
C ARG A 77 32.39 73.11 10.15
N PHE A 78 32.43 74.41 10.41
CA PHE A 78 31.46 75.38 9.94
C PHE A 78 31.89 75.99 8.61
N HIS A 79 30.95 76.05 7.67
CA HIS A 79 31.10 76.62 6.33
C HIS A 79 30.28 77.89 6.22
N MET A 80 30.85 79.01 6.70
CA MET A 80 30.16 80.30 6.81
C MET A 80 29.45 80.74 5.53
N MET A 81 30.10 80.66 4.37
CA MET A 81 29.53 81.07 3.07
C MET A 81 28.37 80.19 2.58
N ARG A 82 28.21 78.99 3.15
CA ARG A 82 27.17 78.02 2.76
C ARG A 82 26.09 77.84 3.83
N GLY A 83 26.26 78.46 5.01
CA GLY A 83 25.39 78.23 6.16
C GLY A 83 25.32 76.74 6.51
N ALA A 84 26.46 76.04 6.50
CA ALA A 84 26.48 74.59 6.69
C ALA A 84 27.47 74.17 7.77
N LEU A 85 27.13 73.14 8.53
CA LEU A 85 27.89 72.54 9.61
C LEU A 85 28.17 71.09 9.24
N THR A 86 29.45 70.73 9.15
CA THR A 86 29.89 69.36 8.93
C THR A 86 30.36 68.77 10.26
N LEU A 87 29.80 67.64 10.67
CA LEU A 87 30.24 66.83 11.79
C LEU A 87 30.89 65.56 11.25
N ARG A 88 32.03 65.16 11.80
CA ARG A 88 32.70 63.90 11.46
C ARG A 88 32.81 63.00 12.67
N ASP A 89 32.79 61.70 12.39
CA ASP A 89 32.89 60.63 13.39
C ASP A 89 31.84 60.77 14.50
N VAL A 90 30.58 61.02 14.13
CA VAL A 90 29.46 61.05 15.08
C VAL A 90 29.12 59.61 15.45
N ARG A 91 29.27 59.27 16.73
CA ARG A 91 29.01 57.94 17.25
C ARG A 91 28.11 58.02 18.47
N TRP A 92 27.14 57.14 18.51
CA TRP A 92 26.27 56.95 19.67
C TRP A 92 25.81 55.49 19.73
N SER A 93 25.62 54.98 20.94
CA SER A 93 25.00 53.69 21.23
C SER A 93 24.26 53.78 22.55
N ASP A 94 23.01 53.31 22.64
CA ASP A 94 22.27 53.18 23.91
C ASP A 94 22.13 51.73 24.40
N GLY A 95 22.81 50.80 23.73
CA GLY A 95 22.72 49.36 23.99
C GLY A 95 21.62 48.67 23.17
N GLU A 96 20.58 49.37 22.75
CA GLU A 96 19.56 48.86 21.83
C GLU A 96 19.86 49.31 20.39
N GLN A 97 20.29 50.54 20.22
CA GLN A 97 20.57 51.18 18.95
C GLN A 97 22.02 51.64 18.94
N ALA A 98 22.69 51.50 17.80
CA ALA A 98 24.03 52.02 17.61
C ALA A 98 24.15 52.66 16.24
N MET A 99 24.69 53.87 16.18
CA MET A 99 24.82 54.65 14.96
C MET A 99 26.24 55.18 14.80
N ASN A 100 26.86 54.91 13.66
CA ASN A 100 28.20 55.41 13.31
C ASN A 100 28.15 56.21 12.00
N ILE A 101 28.19 57.54 12.13
CA ILE A 101 28.10 58.50 11.03
C ILE A 101 29.48 59.13 10.82
N PRO A 102 30.32 58.61 9.90
CA PRO A 102 31.60 59.25 9.57
C PRO A 102 31.45 60.69 9.07
N PHE A 103 30.32 61.02 8.44
CA PHE A 103 30.08 62.33 7.86
C PHE A 103 28.60 62.73 7.96
N LEU A 104 28.34 63.84 8.63
CA LEU A 104 27.01 64.45 8.77
C LEU A 104 27.11 65.93 8.35
N LEU A 105 26.30 66.33 7.37
CA LEU A 105 26.17 67.69 6.89
C LEU A 105 24.81 68.23 7.33
N LEU A 106 24.81 69.35 8.05
CA LEU A 106 23.63 70.08 8.46
C LEU A 106 23.67 71.44 7.76
N GLN A 107 22.67 71.81 6.96
CA GLN A 107 22.60 73.11 6.29
C GLN A 107 21.45 73.93 6.89
N GLY A 108 21.71 75.16 7.32
CA GLY A 108 20.72 75.94 8.07
C GLY A 108 21.27 77.23 8.68
N THR A 109 20.45 77.90 9.49
CA THR A 109 20.87 79.06 10.28
C THR A 109 21.24 78.62 11.69
N PHE A 110 22.54 78.47 11.93
CA PHE A 110 23.09 77.97 13.20
C PHE A 110 23.50 79.06 14.19
N LEU A 111 23.45 80.35 13.81
CA LEU A 111 24.01 81.46 14.59
C LEU A 111 22.99 82.56 14.92
N GLU A 112 21.74 82.43 14.49
CA GLU A 112 20.67 83.41 14.74
C GLU A 112 19.91 83.06 16.03
N GLY A 113 20.36 83.61 17.15
CA GLY A 113 19.65 83.56 18.44
C GLY A 113 19.92 82.33 19.34
N PRO A 114 19.52 82.40 20.62
CA PRO A 114 19.73 81.35 21.62
C PRO A 114 18.71 80.19 21.57
N GLU A 115 17.55 80.34 20.91
CA GLU A 115 16.42 79.43 21.16
C GLU A 115 16.04 78.47 20.03
N ARG A 116 16.39 78.69 18.75
CA ARG A 116 16.04 77.76 17.66
C ARG A 116 17.08 77.70 16.56
N VAL A 117 17.44 76.49 16.15
CA VAL A 117 18.31 76.21 15.01
C VAL A 117 17.43 75.76 13.86
N PHE A 118 17.38 76.54 12.78
CA PHE A 118 16.59 76.14 11.62
C PHE A 118 17.45 75.31 10.67
N ILE A 119 17.05 74.07 10.40
CA ILE A 119 17.77 73.14 9.54
C ILE A 119 17.01 72.95 8.23
N SER A 120 17.61 73.38 7.13
CA SER A 120 17.06 73.20 5.78
C SER A 120 17.34 71.80 5.21
N LEU A 121 18.50 71.22 5.52
CA LEU A 121 18.93 69.91 5.02
C LEU A 121 19.79 69.17 6.06
N ILE A 122 19.51 67.89 6.24
CA ILE A 122 20.40 66.92 6.89
C ILE A 122 20.83 65.93 5.82
N GLN A 123 22.14 65.79 5.61
CA GLN A 123 22.71 64.75 4.75
C GLN A 123 23.75 63.96 5.53
N ALA A 124 23.55 62.66 5.67
CA ALA A 124 24.41 61.80 6.46
C ALA A 124 24.88 60.60 5.65
N LYS A 125 26.19 60.33 5.70
CA LYS A 125 26.77 59.07 5.26
C LYS A 125 27.01 58.22 6.50
N VAL A 126 26.29 57.12 6.62
CA VAL A 126 26.33 56.23 7.78
C VAL A 126 27.07 54.97 7.37
N ASN A 127 28.14 54.60 8.05
CA ASN A 127 28.85 53.36 7.72
C ASN A 127 28.07 52.15 8.24
N HIS A 128 27.57 52.27 9.47
CA HIS A 128 26.85 51.19 10.13
C HIS A 128 25.75 51.78 11.01
N LEU A 129 24.53 51.28 10.83
CA LEU A 129 23.38 51.53 11.70
C LEU A 129 22.88 50.18 12.23
N THR A 130 22.78 50.05 13.54
CA THR A 130 22.22 48.86 14.19
C THR A 130 20.96 49.27 14.93
N LEU A 131 19.86 48.57 14.64
CA LEU A 131 18.57 48.74 15.30
C LEU A 131 18.20 47.45 16.01
N ARG A 132 18.04 47.47 17.34
CA ARG A 132 17.40 46.37 18.08
C ARG A 132 15.91 46.66 18.21
N ILE A 133 15.09 45.70 17.82
CA ILE A 133 13.63 45.80 17.83
C ILE A 133 13.12 44.85 18.94
N HIS A 134 12.51 45.40 20.00
CA HIS A 134 11.98 44.66 21.15
C HIS A 134 10.56 44.11 20.94
N ASP A 135 9.79 44.78 20.07
CA ASP A 135 8.53 44.37 19.46
C ASP A 135 8.45 45.16 18.15
N TRP A 136 7.68 44.74 17.13
CA TRP A 136 7.52 45.48 15.84
C TRP A 136 6.90 46.88 15.98
N ASP A 137 6.91 47.43 17.19
CA ASP A 137 6.60 48.79 17.50
C ASP A 137 7.62 49.75 16.87
N LEU A 138 7.27 50.23 15.67
CA LEU A 138 8.01 51.23 14.89
C LEU A 138 8.16 52.58 15.64
N THR A 139 7.57 52.73 16.83
CA THR A 139 7.84 53.84 17.75
C THR A 139 9.26 53.81 18.32
N THR A 140 10.11 52.85 17.93
CA THR A 140 11.55 52.83 18.27
C THR A 140 12.25 54.15 17.91
N PHE A 141 11.78 54.85 16.86
CA PHE A 141 12.27 56.19 16.50
C PHE A 141 11.74 57.32 17.38
N SER A 142 10.61 57.14 18.07
CA SER A 142 10.15 58.11 19.09
C SER A 142 10.90 57.98 20.42
N ASN A 143 11.65 56.90 20.62
CA ASN A 143 12.60 56.78 21.73
C ASN A 143 14.00 57.30 21.37
N MET A 144 14.18 57.87 20.17
CA MET A 144 15.42 58.54 19.82
C MET A 144 15.72 59.65 20.82
N PRO A 145 16.98 59.87 21.19
CA PRO A 145 17.35 60.95 22.08
C PRO A 145 16.82 62.30 21.59
N GLU A 146 16.39 63.15 22.52
CA GLU A 146 15.80 64.47 22.25
C GLU A 146 16.64 65.32 21.27
N PHE A 147 17.96 65.16 21.29
CA PHE A 147 18.88 65.73 20.30
C PHE A 147 18.52 65.37 18.84
N TRP A 148 18.33 64.08 18.55
CA TRP A 148 17.94 63.61 17.23
C TRP A 148 16.51 64.01 16.91
N GLN A 149 15.60 63.96 17.89
CA GLN A 149 14.23 64.43 17.70
C GLN A 149 14.18 65.92 17.32
N GLN A 150 15.02 66.76 17.94
CA GLN A 150 15.09 68.18 17.66
C GLN A 150 15.74 68.46 16.29
N LEU A 151 16.90 67.85 16.01
CA LEU A 151 17.57 67.98 14.71
C LEU A 151 16.66 67.51 13.57
N TRP A 152 16.05 66.33 13.75
CA TRP A 152 15.13 65.79 12.76
C TRP A 152 13.85 66.59 12.71
N GLY A 153 13.34 67.11 13.82
CA GLY A 153 12.09 67.86 13.85
C GLY A 153 12.15 69.13 13.00
N ASP A 154 13.27 69.86 13.08
CA ASP A 154 13.42 71.15 12.39
C ASP A 154 13.88 71.01 10.93
N ALA A 155 14.27 69.82 10.47
CA ALA A 155 14.78 69.58 9.13
C ALA A 155 13.68 69.60 8.05
N ARG A 156 13.84 70.42 6.99
CA ARG A 156 12.93 70.36 5.82
C ARG A 156 13.19 69.16 4.89
N ARG A 157 14.45 68.74 4.80
CA ARG A 157 14.88 67.59 3.98
C ARG A 157 15.88 66.77 4.76
N ILE A 158 15.71 65.45 4.75
CA ILE A 158 16.63 64.51 5.38
C ILE A 158 17.04 63.47 4.35
N GLU A 159 18.35 63.24 4.23
CA GLU A 159 18.97 62.30 3.32
C GLU A 159 19.99 61.43 4.07
N PHE A 160 19.73 60.13 4.15
CA PHE A 160 20.69 59.15 4.67
C PHE A 160 21.17 58.26 3.54
N ASP A 161 22.48 58.04 3.50
CA ASP A 161 23.17 57.03 2.69
C ASP A 161 23.89 56.09 3.66
N ILE A 162 23.26 54.96 3.96
CA ILE A 162 23.71 53.98 4.96
C ILE A 162 24.36 52.81 4.23
N GLN A 163 25.64 52.58 4.46
CA GLN A 163 26.36 51.47 3.85
C GLN A 163 25.84 50.12 4.33
N THR A 164 25.63 49.97 5.63
CA THR A 164 25.09 48.74 6.25
C THR A 164 24.08 49.09 7.36
N LEU A 165 22.86 48.57 7.26
CA LEU A 165 21.81 48.58 8.27
C LEU A 165 21.64 47.16 8.82
N ALA A 166 21.98 46.96 10.09
CA ALA A 166 21.73 45.73 10.83
C ALA A 166 20.46 45.88 11.67
N ILE A 167 19.48 45.00 11.46
CA ILE A 167 18.28 44.92 12.31
C ILE A 167 18.42 43.66 13.17
N LEU A 168 18.48 43.85 14.47
CA LEU A 168 18.65 42.79 15.46
C LEU A 168 17.33 42.57 16.20
N ASN A 169 16.98 41.31 16.45
CA ASN A 169 15.92 41.01 17.40
C ASN A 169 16.49 41.14 18.82
N ALA A 170 15.79 41.89 19.64
CA ALA A 170 16.24 42.23 20.97
C ALA A 170 15.80 41.19 22.04
N ASN A 171 14.84 40.31 21.68
CA ASN A 171 14.39 39.17 22.50
C ASN A 171 15.22 37.92 22.11
N GLY A 172 16.37 37.77 22.75
CA GLY A 172 17.45 36.83 22.37
C GLY A 172 17.13 35.34 22.28
N ASP A 173 15.92 34.88 22.62
CA ASP A 173 15.62 33.45 22.74
C ASP A 173 14.47 32.93 21.84
N ALA A 174 13.66 33.78 21.22
CA ALA A 174 12.44 33.32 20.54
C ALA A 174 12.51 33.26 19.00
N TRP A 175 13.49 33.91 18.36
CA TRP A 175 13.61 33.95 16.90
C TRP A 175 14.91 33.30 16.42
N PRO A 176 14.86 32.45 15.37
CA PRO A 176 16.03 31.72 14.89
C PRO A 176 17.10 32.61 14.20
N TYR A 177 16.79 33.87 13.88
CA TYR A 177 17.76 34.80 13.28
C TYR A 177 17.95 36.04 14.16
N GLN A 178 19.21 36.28 14.51
CA GLN A 178 19.62 37.39 15.37
C GLN A 178 19.88 38.69 14.60
N GLN A 179 20.01 38.66 13.26
CA GLN A 179 20.40 39.83 12.47
C GLN A 179 19.96 39.78 11.00
N ILE A 180 19.34 40.87 10.50
CA ILE A 180 19.14 41.17 9.07
C ILE A 180 20.13 42.25 8.68
N SER A 181 20.90 42.05 7.61
CA SER A 181 21.83 43.05 7.09
C SER A 181 21.34 43.58 5.75
N LEU A 182 21.09 44.88 5.67
CA LEU A 182 20.75 45.61 4.45
C LEU A 182 21.94 46.50 4.08
N SER A 183 22.28 46.55 2.80
CA SER A 183 23.36 47.37 2.26
C SER A 183 22.83 48.50 1.37
N GLY A 184 23.58 49.60 1.32
CA GLY A 184 23.27 50.74 0.44
C GLY A 184 21.87 51.31 0.68
N VAL A 185 21.48 51.47 1.95
CA VAL A 185 20.16 52.01 2.31
C VAL A 185 20.16 53.52 2.09
N HIS A 186 19.41 53.97 1.09
CA HIS A 186 19.16 55.39 0.85
C HIS A 186 17.78 55.76 1.39
N ALA A 187 17.73 56.58 2.44
CA ALA A 187 16.48 57.13 2.97
C ALA A 187 16.37 58.63 2.64
N LEU A 188 15.20 59.07 2.20
CA LEU A 188 14.91 60.45 1.81
C LEU A 188 13.55 60.87 2.35
N SER A 189 13.49 61.99 3.07
CA SER A 189 12.22 62.63 3.46
C SER A 189 12.16 64.06 2.95
N ARG A 190 10.99 64.46 2.43
CA ARG A 190 10.79 65.72 1.70
C ARG A 190 9.63 66.58 2.24
N GLU A 191 9.36 66.63 3.55
CA GLU A 191 8.31 67.51 4.10
C GLU A 191 8.50 67.76 5.63
N PRO A 192 7.84 68.78 6.23
CA PRO A 192 7.86 69.01 7.68
C PRO A 192 7.07 67.93 8.46
N ILE A 193 7.42 67.72 9.74
CA ILE A 193 7.07 66.57 10.61
C ILE A 193 5.65 66.00 10.44
N ALA A 194 4.62 66.85 10.35
CA ALA A 194 3.22 66.41 10.40
C ALA A 194 2.77 65.58 9.18
N GLN A 195 3.51 65.60 8.06
CA GLN A 195 3.17 64.90 6.82
C GLN A 195 4.42 64.30 6.15
N ARG A 196 5.37 63.80 6.94
CA ARG A 196 6.62 63.27 6.35
C ARG A 196 6.40 62.01 5.53
N ASP A 197 6.53 62.20 4.23
CA ASP A 197 6.72 61.09 3.30
C ASP A 197 8.20 60.67 3.33
N TRP A 198 8.46 59.39 3.59
CA TRP A 198 9.78 58.77 3.49
C TRP A 198 9.86 57.90 2.25
N GLN A 199 10.97 57.98 1.53
CA GLN A 199 11.35 57.05 0.47
C GLN A 199 12.65 56.37 0.89
N ILE A 200 12.61 55.07 1.11
CA ILE A 200 13.72 54.25 1.57
C ILE A 200 14.00 53.18 0.51
N GLU A 201 15.20 53.15 -0.03
CA GLU A 201 15.68 52.08 -0.90
C GLU A 201 16.78 51.33 -0.17
N ALA A 202 16.72 50.00 -0.12
CA ALA A 202 17.73 49.15 0.49
C ALA A 202 18.05 47.95 -0.42
N ARG A 203 19.27 47.40 -0.30
CA ARG A 203 19.66 46.16 -0.98
C ARG A 203 19.99 45.08 0.04
N SER A 204 19.36 43.92 -0.07
CA SER A 204 19.86 42.71 0.61
C SER A 204 20.96 42.05 -0.24
N GLU A 205 21.57 40.98 0.24
CA GLU A 205 22.63 40.26 -0.50
C GLU A 205 22.19 39.85 -1.93
N ALA A 206 20.92 39.51 -2.12
CA ALA A 206 20.37 39.03 -3.38
C ALA A 206 19.29 39.94 -4.01
N GLY A 207 18.75 40.92 -3.28
CA GLY A 207 17.53 41.63 -3.70
C GLY A 207 17.46 43.11 -3.31
N ARG A 208 16.34 43.75 -3.64
CA ARG A 208 16.07 45.17 -3.38
C ARG A 208 14.76 45.34 -2.65
N ILE A 209 14.73 46.25 -1.70
CA ILE A 209 13.55 46.72 -0.97
C ILE A 209 13.37 48.20 -1.27
N GLN A 210 12.14 48.62 -1.56
CA GLN A 210 11.73 50.01 -1.68
C GLN A 210 10.56 50.22 -0.74
N LEU A 211 10.64 51.22 0.12
CA LEU A 211 9.63 51.53 1.11
C LEU A 211 9.26 53.01 0.99
N THR A 212 7.98 53.29 0.80
CA THR A 212 7.40 54.62 0.85
C THR A 212 6.51 54.69 2.08
N LEU A 213 6.85 55.50 3.08
CA LEU A 213 6.00 55.75 4.25
C LEU A 213 5.31 57.09 4.09
N GLN A 214 4.05 57.18 4.47
CA GLN A 214 3.24 58.40 4.51
C GLN A 214 2.56 58.50 5.89
N SER A 215 2.01 59.68 6.23
CA SER A 215 1.39 59.90 7.56
C SER A 215 0.25 58.93 7.91
N GLU A 216 -0.53 58.50 6.93
CA GLU A 216 -1.69 57.60 7.12
C GLU A 216 -1.46 56.19 6.58
N GLY A 217 -0.25 55.82 6.17
CA GLY A 217 0.00 54.55 5.51
C GLY A 217 1.39 54.37 4.92
N GLY A 218 1.57 53.34 4.10
CA GLY A 218 2.82 53.10 3.41
C GLY A 218 2.69 52.07 2.30
N HIS A 219 3.72 52.00 1.47
CA HIS A 219 3.87 51.04 0.40
C HIS A 219 5.29 50.49 0.43
N ILE A 220 5.42 49.18 0.54
CA ILE A 220 6.70 48.48 0.48
C ILE A 220 6.69 47.55 -0.73
N GLN A 221 7.75 47.57 -1.52
CA GLN A 221 7.98 46.68 -2.65
C GLN A 221 9.31 45.97 -2.45
N TRP A 222 9.36 44.68 -2.72
CA TRP A 222 10.58 43.91 -2.70
C TRP A 222 10.75 43.06 -3.96
N GLN A 223 12.01 42.87 -4.37
CA GLN A 223 12.36 42.12 -5.57
C GLN A 223 13.60 41.28 -5.30
N ALA A 224 13.52 39.99 -5.68
CA ALA A 224 14.61 39.02 -5.57
C ALA A 224 15.19 38.86 -4.16
N LEU A 225 14.35 38.97 -3.11
CA LEU A 225 14.81 38.66 -1.75
C LEU A 225 15.00 37.15 -1.61
N ASP A 226 16.13 36.71 -1.06
CA ASP A 226 16.33 35.29 -0.77
C ASP A 226 15.34 34.80 0.30
N SER A 227 14.46 33.87 -0.07
CA SER A 227 13.45 33.34 0.86
C SER A 227 14.08 32.56 2.02
N GLN A 228 15.29 32.01 1.86
CA GLN A 228 15.94 31.29 2.96
C GLN A 228 16.29 32.21 4.13
N THR A 229 16.64 33.45 3.82
CA THR A 229 16.92 34.51 4.79
C THR A 229 15.65 35.15 5.32
N TRP A 230 14.67 35.44 4.46
CA TRP A 230 13.51 36.27 4.81
C TRP A 230 12.30 35.50 5.37
N PHE A 231 12.11 34.22 5.04
CA PHE A 231 11.01 33.43 5.62
C PHE A 231 11.13 33.27 7.13
N PRO A 232 12.29 32.88 7.70
CA PRO A 232 12.44 32.78 9.15
C PRO A 232 12.24 34.10 9.88
N VAL A 233 12.62 35.23 9.25
CA VAL A 233 12.36 36.59 9.76
C VAL A 233 10.86 36.87 9.88
N MET A 234 10.05 36.28 9.01
CA MET A 234 8.59 36.41 9.02
C MET A 234 7.89 35.31 9.85
N GLY A 235 8.64 34.43 10.53
CA GLY A 235 8.07 33.29 11.26
C GLY A 235 7.65 32.12 10.35
N PHE A 236 8.25 31.98 9.17
CA PHE A 236 8.03 30.84 8.28
C PHE A 236 9.24 29.90 8.26
N ARG A 237 9.04 28.63 7.89
CA ARG A 237 10.15 27.69 7.68
C ARG A 237 10.93 28.14 6.44
N SER A 238 12.25 28.08 6.52
CA SER A 238 13.12 28.39 5.37
C SER A 238 12.79 27.47 4.19
N VAL A 239 12.56 28.06 3.01
CA VAL A 239 12.35 27.38 1.74
C VAL A 239 13.28 28.05 0.71
N PRO A 240 13.99 27.31 -0.16
CA PRO A 240 14.80 27.90 -1.22
C PRO A 240 13.96 28.65 -2.24
N GLY A 241 14.47 29.79 -2.71
CA GLY A 241 13.80 30.60 -3.73
C GLY A 241 14.03 32.09 -3.58
N THR A 242 13.32 32.85 -4.41
CA THR A 242 13.34 34.32 -4.40
C THR A 242 11.94 34.87 -4.20
N LEU A 243 11.82 35.88 -3.34
CA LEU A 243 10.58 36.59 -3.06
C LEU A 243 10.51 37.86 -3.89
N ARG A 244 9.33 38.10 -4.44
CA ARG A 244 8.96 39.34 -5.11
C ARG A 244 7.55 39.71 -4.66
N GLY A 245 7.31 40.98 -4.38
CA GLY A 245 5.98 41.37 -3.95
C GLY A 245 5.90 42.83 -3.58
N ASP A 246 4.72 43.21 -3.13
CA ASP A 246 4.47 44.51 -2.56
C ASP A 246 3.35 44.43 -1.52
N ALA A 247 3.39 45.35 -0.56
CA ALA A 247 2.36 45.51 0.45
C ALA A 247 2.07 47.00 0.59
N THR A 248 0.79 47.34 0.68
CA THR A 248 0.33 48.69 0.95
C THR A 248 -0.58 48.65 2.16
N TRP A 249 -0.34 49.56 3.09
CA TRP A 249 -1.22 49.76 4.23
C TRP A 249 -1.68 51.21 4.27
N LYS A 250 -2.92 51.41 4.71
CA LYS A 250 -3.48 52.70 5.09
C LYS A 250 -4.14 52.53 6.45
N LEU A 251 -4.47 53.61 7.15
CA LEU A 251 -5.14 53.53 8.44
C LEU A 251 -6.36 52.57 8.36
N GLY A 252 -6.24 51.45 9.06
CA GLY A 252 -7.24 50.38 9.07
C GLY A 252 -7.38 49.58 7.77
N GLN A 253 -6.49 49.66 6.78
CA GLN A 253 -6.54 48.84 5.55
C GLN A 253 -5.17 48.24 5.24
N LEU A 254 -5.14 46.98 4.83
CA LEU A 254 -3.91 46.28 4.45
C LEU A 254 -4.18 45.44 3.21
N TRP A 255 -3.35 45.57 2.17
CA TRP A 255 -3.36 44.67 1.03
C TRP A 255 -1.96 44.46 0.48
N GLY A 256 -1.74 43.33 -0.17
CA GLY A 256 -0.45 43.03 -0.77
C GLY A 256 -0.41 41.67 -1.46
N GLU A 257 0.71 41.42 -2.12
CA GLU A 257 1.02 40.17 -2.78
C GLU A 257 2.48 39.82 -2.54
N VAL A 258 2.76 38.56 -2.24
CA VAL A 258 4.10 37.97 -2.30
C VAL A 258 4.07 36.80 -3.26
N MET A 259 5.05 36.76 -4.15
CA MET A 259 5.35 35.65 -5.04
C MET A 259 6.66 35.03 -4.60
N LEU A 260 6.66 33.71 -4.42
CA LEU A 260 7.84 32.90 -4.21
C LEU A 260 8.16 32.19 -5.52
N ARG A 261 9.37 32.38 -6.03
CA ARG A 261 9.88 31.68 -7.21
C ARG A 261 11.07 30.81 -6.83
N ASN A 262 10.92 29.50 -7.01
CA ASN A 262 11.98 28.51 -6.92
C ASN A 262 12.34 27.97 -8.32
N GLU A 263 13.35 27.10 -8.45
CA GLU A 263 13.81 26.54 -9.74
C GLU A 263 12.68 25.81 -10.50
N SER A 264 11.75 25.18 -9.79
CA SER A 264 10.68 24.34 -10.34
C SER A 264 9.26 24.85 -10.09
N GLU A 265 9.06 25.83 -9.19
CA GLU A 265 7.74 26.20 -8.67
C GLU A 265 7.58 27.71 -8.50
N GLU A 266 6.35 28.20 -8.72
CA GLU A 266 5.95 29.58 -8.44
C GLU A 266 4.67 29.57 -7.60
N GLY A 267 4.78 30.12 -6.38
CA GLY A 267 3.66 30.24 -5.44
C GLY A 267 3.36 31.71 -5.15
N SER A 268 2.12 32.03 -4.81
CA SER A 268 1.74 33.39 -4.41
C SER A 268 0.84 33.41 -3.18
N ILE A 269 1.00 34.43 -2.33
CA ILE A 269 0.02 34.82 -1.30
C ILE A 269 -0.43 36.23 -1.63
N ARG A 270 -1.75 36.43 -1.69
CA ARG A 270 -2.38 37.75 -1.71
C ARG A 270 -3.15 37.95 -0.44
N TRP A 271 -3.11 39.14 0.11
CA TRP A 271 -3.95 39.48 1.26
C TRP A 271 -4.64 40.81 1.04
N GLN A 272 -5.85 40.95 1.59
CA GLN A 272 -6.61 42.18 1.59
C GLN A 272 -7.57 42.17 2.78
N GLY A 273 -7.56 43.23 3.58
CA GLY A 273 -8.44 43.35 4.74
C GLY A 273 -8.51 44.77 5.28
N ILE A 274 -9.49 44.97 6.15
CA ILE A 274 -9.64 46.18 6.97
C ILE A 274 -9.26 45.72 8.39
N TYR A 275 -8.37 46.42 9.12
CA TYR A 275 -8.03 46.13 10.53
C TYR A 275 -8.58 47.17 11.54
N GLY A 276 -9.34 46.74 12.58
CA GLY A 276 -9.93 47.57 13.65
C GLY A 276 -11.21 46.99 14.29
N GLU A 277 -11.81 47.68 15.27
CA GLU A 277 -12.83 47.15 16.21
C GLU A 277 -14.16 46.67 15.59
N ASP A 278 -14.55 47.15 14.41
CA ASP A 278 -15.85 46.87 13.76
C ASP A 278 -15.77 46.03 12.45
N GLN A 279 -14.69 45.27 12.23
CA GLN A 279 -14.20 45.10 10.85
C GLN A 279 -14.34 43.73 10.17
N GLN A 280 -14.36 43.81 8.84
CA GLN A 280 -14.40 42.70 7.89
C GLN A 280 -13.15 41.80 8.03
N PRO A 281 -13.30 40.48 7.79
CA PRO A 281 -12.18 39.55 7.89
C PRO A 281 -11.05 39.89 6.90
N LEU A 282 -9.81 39.66 7.34
CA LEU A 282 -8.63 39.64 6.48
C LEU A 282 -8.73 38.44 5.54
N ARG A 283 -8.83 38.71 4.24
CA ARG A 283 -8.81 37.66 3.22
C ARG A 283 -7.37 37.39 2.81
N VAL A 284 -6.96 36.13 2.85
CA VAL A 284 -5.63 35.66 2.44
C VAL A 284 -5.82 34.55 1.40
N GLN A 285 -5.42 34.81 0.17
CA GLN A 285 -5.45 33.84 -0.92
C GLN A 285 -4.05 33.29 -1.15
N LEU A 286 -3.88 31.99 -0.94
CA LEU A 286 -2.67 31.25 -1.28
C LEU A 286 -2.93 30.48 -2.58
N LYS A 287 -2.00 30.56 -3.53
CA LYS A 287 -2.02 29.81 -4.78
C LYS A 287 -0.67 29.14 -4.98
N GLN A 288 -0.67 27.82 -5.11
CA GLN A 288 0.51 26.97 -5.26
C GLN A 288 1.60 27.26 -4.22
N TRP A 289 1.19 27.63 -3.00
CA TRP A 289 2.13 28.04 -1.98
C TRP A 289 2.74 26.81 -1.28
N PRO A 290 4.06 26.72 -1.09
CA PRO A 290 4.67 25.52 -0.50
C PRO A 290 4.26 25.37 0.96
N ILE A 291 3.51 24.31 1.28
CA ILE A 291 2.96 24.06 2.61
C ILE A 291 4.06 23.97 3.68
N ARG A 292 5.26 23.49 3.30
CA ARG A 292 6.43 23.36 4.18
C ARG A 292 6.83 24.69 4.83
N SER A 293 6.60 25.83 4.15
CA SER A 293 6.88 27.15 4.70
C SER A 293 5.97 27.52 5.88
N LEU A 294 4.74 27.00 5.92
CA LEU A 294 3.72 27.36 6.92
C LEU A 294 3.82 26.53 8.21
N ILE A 295 4.49 25.38 8.17
CA ILE A 295 4.52 24.39 9.26
C ILE A 295 5.58 24.71 10.35
N ALA A 296 6.37 25.78 10.21
CA ALA A 296 7.48 26.11 11.14
C ALA A 296 7.09 26.25 12.62
N HIS A 297 5.87 26.67 12.92
CA HIS A 297 5.42 26.97 14.28
C HIS A 297 4.30 26.07 14.78
N THR A 298 3.84 25.12 13.97
CA THR A 298 2.92 24.11 14.47
C THR A 298 3.75 23.06 15.20
N ASN A 299 3.65 23.01 16.53
CA ASN A 299 4.10 21.85 17.30
C ASN A 299 3.38 20.55 16.86
N ALA A 300 2.39 20.67 15.97
CA ALA A 300 1.71 19.59 15.29
C ALA A 300 2.63 18.87 14.28
N ARG A 301 3.62 18.11 14.77
CA ARG A 301 4.44 17.20 13.93
C ARG A 301 3.68 15.91 13.69
N LEU A 302 2.65 16.03 12.86
CA LEU A 302 1.90 14.90 12.33
C LEU A 302 2.73 14.15 11.29
N PHE A 303 3.34 14.87 10.36
CA PHE A 303 4.33 14.37 9.41
C PHE A 303 5.35 15.49 9.15
N ASP A 304 6.62 15.16 8.90
CA ASP A 304 7.56 16.12 8.33
C ASP A 304 7.24 16.25 6.84
N VAL A 305 6.42 17.24 6.51
CA VAL A 305 6.02 17.53 5.14
C VAL A 305 7.25 17.96 4.34
N GLN A 306 7.63 17.11 3.37
CA GLN A 306 8.78 17.31 2.50
C GLN A 306 8.43 18.27 1.35
N SER A 307 7.26 18.08 0.74
CA SER A 307 6.72 18.90 -0.35
C SER A 307 5.19 18.96 -0.32
N GLY A 308 4.62 19.93 -1.05
CA GLY A 308 3.18 20.08 -1.24
C GLY A 308 2.81 21.51 -1.56
N GLN A 309 1.85 21.69 -2.47
CA GLN A 309 1.41 23.00 -2.96
C GLN A 309 -0.02 23.30 -2.50
N LEU A 310 -0.17 24.32 -1.65
CA LEU A 310 -1.44 24.74 -1.07
C LEU A 310 -2.11 25.82 -1.93
N ASN A 311 -3.38 25.59 -2.27
CA ASN A 311 -4.33 26.54 -2.80
C ASN A 311 -5.46 26.72 -1.79
N VAL A 312 -5.64 27.91 -1.23
CA VAL A 312 -6.72 28.20 -0.27
C VAL A 312 -7.06 29.68 -0.25
N GLU A 313 -8.33 30.02 -0.06
CA GLU A 313 -8.76 31.38 0.29
C GLU A 313 -9.24 31.38 1.75
N LEU A 314 -8.41 31.91 2.64
CA LEU A 314 -8.67 32.04 4.07
C LEU A 314 -9.31 33.39 4.37
N SER A 315 -10.29 33.39 5.25
CA SER A 315 -10.94 34.56 5.85
C SER A 315 -10.63 34.54 7.34
N ILE A 316 -9.81 35.49 7.81
CA ILE A 316 -9.32 35.58 9.19
C ILE A 316 -10.05 36.72 9.89
N ALA A 317 -10.82 36.43 10.92
CA ALA A 317 -11.51 37.42 11.74
C ALA A 317 -11.21 37.21 13.23
N PRO A 318 -11.27 38.28 14.05
CA PRO A 318 -11.35 38.11 15.49
C PRO A 318 -12.62 37.33 15.86
N ASP A 319 -12.50 36.45 16.85
CA ASP A 319 -13.58 35.68 17.45
C ASP A 319 -13.61 36.01 18.96
N ASN A 320 -14.72 35.71 19.66
CA ASN A 320 -14.91 36.08 21.07
C ASN A 320 -13.76 35.60 21.97
N ASP A 321 -13.18 34.44 21.63
CA ASP A 321 -12.12 33.82 22.40
C ASP A 321 -10.76 33.82 21.68
N GLY A 322 -10.58 34.62 20.61
CA GLY A 322 -9.31 34.70 19.88
C GLY A 322 -9.48 35.07 18.41
N TRP A 323 -9.09 34.17 17.52
CA TRP A 323 -9.17 34.36 16.09
C TRP A 323 -9.74 33.11 15.42
N LEU A 324 -10.54 33.34 14.39
CA LEU A 324 -11.09 32.33 13.50
C LEU A 324 -10.50 32.53 12.11
N ALA A 325 -9.81 31.52 11.58
CA ALA A 325 -9.57 31.41 10.15
C ALA A 325 -10.51 30.39 9.54
N SER A 326 -11.22 30.78 8.50
CA SER A 326 -12.13 29.91 7.76
C SER A 326 -11.77 29.87 6.29
N ALA A 327 -11.92 28.71 5.64
CA ALA A 327 -11.87 28.59 4.19
C ALA A 327 -13.04 27.75 3.70
N ALA A 328 -13.71 28.22 2.65
CA ALA A 328 -14.77 27.47 2.00
C ALA A 328 -14.23 26.20 1.35
N GLN A 329 -13.06 26.31 0.69
CA GLN A 329 -12.38 25.20 0.04
C GLN A 329 -10.86 25.37 0.14
N PHE A 330 -10.14 24.26 0.16
CA PHE A 330 -8.70 24.21 0.01
C PHE A 330 -8.26 22.99 -0.79
N GLN A 331 -7.09 23.08 -1.42
CA GLN A 331 -6.46 21.99 -2.14
C GLN A 331 -4.96 21.97 -1.86
N LEU A 332 -4.44 20.81 -1.53
CA LEU A 332 -3.02 20.52 -1.36
C LEU A 332 -2.63 19.48 -2.41
N ALA A 333 -1.90 19.92 -3.44
CA ALA A 333 -1.40 19.04 -4.48
C ALA A 333 0.00 18.51 -4.12
N GLU A 334 0.33 17.31 -4.62
CA GLU A 334 1.67 16.71 -4.53
C GLU A 334 2.20 16.63 -3.09
N LEU A 335 1.33 16.24 -2.16
CA LEU A 335 1.72 16.07 -0.77
C LEU A 335 2.71 14.92 -0.66
N SER A 336 3.95 15.27 -0.28
CA SER A 336 4.92 14.30 0.21
C SER A 336 5.24 14.60 1.66
N ALA A 337 5.05 13.60 2.53
CA ALA A 337 5.32 13.76 3.94
C ALA A 337 5.99 12.50 4.49
N GLN A 338 6.94 12.69 5.40
CA GLN A 338 7.67 11.61 6.03
C GLN A 338 7.59 11.72 7.54
N GLN A 339 7.29 10.62 8.24
CA GLN A 339 7.47 10.54 9.69
C GLN A 339 8.17 9.23 10.02
N GLY A 340 9.44 9.31 10.41
CA GLY A 340 10.26 8.11 10.59
C GLY A 340 10.35 7.33 9.27
N GLN A 341 9.82 6.11 9.28
CA GLN A 341 9.77 5.20 8.13
C GLN A 341 8.48 5.28 7.32
N TYR A 342 7.52 6.14 7.70
CA TYR A 342 6.27 6.30 6.98
C TYR A 342 6.38 7.42 5.95
N HIS A 343 5.99 7.12 4.72
CA HIS A 343 6.00 8.03 3.59
C HIS A 343 4.59 8.12 3.01
N ILE A 344 4.07 9.33 2.96
CA ILE A 344 2.96 9.70 2.08
C ILE A 344 3.61 10.26 0.83
N ALA A 345 3.34 9.68 -0.34
CA ALA A 345 3.84 10.16 -1.62
C ALA A 345 2.68 10.46 -2.57
N ASP A 346 2.79 11.58 -3.29
CA ASP A 346 1.92 11.99 -4.41
C ASP A 346 0.42 12.00 -4.10
N ALA A 347 0.05 12.29 -2.84
CA ALA A 347 -1.34 12.43 -2.45
C ALA A 347 -1.87 13.82 -2.81
N ALA A 348 -3.06 13.89 -3.42
CA ALA A 348 -3.81 15.13 -3.53
C ALA A 348 -4.84 15.21 -2.41
N VAL A 349 -4.81 16.26 -1.60
CA VAL A 349 -5.80 16.52 -0.55
C VAL A 349 -6.67 17.68 -0.97
N SER A 350 -7.98 17.53 -0.86
CA SER A 350 -8.95 18.62 -1.02
C SER A 350 -9.82 18.69 0.22
N GLY A 351 -10.29 19.87 0.59
CA GLY A 351 -11.29 19.93 1.64
C GLY A 351 -12.21 21.15 1.55
N GLU A 352 -13.32 21.06 2.26
CA GLU A 352 -14.37 22.06 2.31
C GLU A 352 -14.71 22.41 3.75
N GLY A 353 -15.10 23.67 3.96
CA GLY A 353 -15.55 24.17 5.27
C GLY A 353 -14.49 24.05 6.36
N LEU A 354 -13.24 24.43 6.07
CA LEU A 354 -12.18 24.51 7.06
C LEU A 354 -12.47 25.66 8.04
N GLN A 355 -12.42 25.38 9.33
CA GLN A 355 -12.46 26.36 10.41
C GLN A 355 -11.33 26.06 11.39
N LEU A 356 -10.60 27.09 11.77
CA LEU A 356 -9.48 26.98 12.68
C LEU A 356 -9.59 28.07 13.75
N HIS A 357 -9.65 27.66 15.02
CA HIS A 357 -9.70 28.60 16.15
C HIS A 357 -8.38 28.59 16.92
N TRP A 358 -7.86 29.78 17.20
CA TRP A 358 -6.70 29.97 18.07
C TRP A 358 -6.96 31.08 19.08
N PRO A 359 -6.54 30.90 20.36
CA PRO A 359 -5.57 29.91 20.85
C PRO A 359 -6.15 28.53 21.25
N GLN A 360 -7.45 28.27 21.05
CA GLN A 360 -8.13 27.02 21.41
C GLN A 360 -7.54 25.79 20.71
N ARG A 361 -6.88 25.99 19.55
CA ARG A 361 -6.27 24.95 18.73
C ARG A 361 -7.31 23.89 18.33
N THR A 362 -8.50 24.36 17.97
CA THR A 362 -9.53 23.51 17.35
C THR A 362 -9.48 23.67 15.83
N MET A 363 -9.70 22.56 15.13
CA MET A 363 -9.76 22.49 13.68
C MET A 363 -11.00 21.69 13.30
N GLU A 364 -11.89 22.29 12.53
CA GLU A 364 -13.08 21.63 12.00
C GLU A 364 -13.01 21.63 10.47
N ILE A 365 -13.30 20.49 9.85
CA ILE A 365 -13.34 20.34 8.41
C ILE A 365 -14.64 19.61 8.07
N GLN A 366 -15.48 20.24 7.24
CA GLN A 366 -16.76 19.64 6.84
C GLN A 366 -16.54 18.45 5.92
N HIS A 367 -15.62 18.58 4.96
CA HIS A 367 -15.26 17.51 4.04
C HIS A 367 -13.77 17.52 3.76
N LEU A 368 -13.11 16.37 3.88
CA LEU A 368 -11.71 16.17 3.57
C LEU A 368 -11.60 14.97 2.62
N GLY A 369 -11.08 15.17 1.43
CA GLY A 369 -10.85 14.15 0.43
C GLY A 369 -9.36 13.94 0.17
N PHE A 370 -8.91 12.69 0.19
CA PHE A 370 -7.61 12.27 -0.31
C PHE A 370 -7.82 11.55 -1.63
N THR A 371 -7.09 11.95 -2.67
CA THR A 371 -7.16 11.32 -4.00
C THR A 371 -5.78 10.89 -4.44
N GLY A 372 -5.63 9.59 -4.68
CA GLY A 372 -4.36 8.99 -5.03
C GLY A 372 -3.33 9.08 -3.91
N GLY A 373 -2.17 8.50 -4.18
CA GLY A 373 -1.04 8.48 -3.27
C GLY A 373 -0.85 7.11 -2.61
N GLU A 374 0.37 6.94 -2.13
CA GLU A 374 0.82 5.73 -1.45
C GLU A 374 1.21 6.10 -0.02
N VAL A 375 0.62 5.39 0.95
CA VAL A 375 1.07 5.40 2.35
C VAL A 375 1.93 4.16 2.53
N ARG A 376 3.24 4.35 2.56
CA ARG A 376 4.22 3.27 2.71
C ARG A 376 4.91 3.35 4.06
N GLY A 377 4.99 2.25 4.79
CA GLY A 377 6.00 2.08 5.84
C GLY A 377 7.22 1.37 5.24
N ASP A 378 8.44 1.82 5.53
CA ASP A 378 9.64 1.06 5.19
C ASP A 378 9.65 -0.29 5.94
N ASP A 379 10.07 -1.34 5.25
CA ASP A 379 9.97 -2.75 5.65
C ASP A 379 10.77 -3.14 6.90
N GLU A 380 11.59 -2.24 7.47
CA GLU A 380 12.62 -2.61 8.46
C GLU A 380 12.29 -2.28 9.92
N ASN A 381 11.27 -1.47 10.22
CA ASN A 381 10.76 -1.25 11.58
C ASN A 381 9.33 -0.71 11.51
N TRP A 382 8.32 -1.58 11.53
CA TRP A 382 6.93 -1.15 11.67
C TRP A 382 6.52 -1.02 13.15
N PRO A 383 6.86 0.06 13.89
CA PRO A 383 6.01 0.43 15.01
C PRO A 383 5.38 1.78 14.77
N PHE A 384 4.06 1.82 14.98
CA PHE A 384 3.27 3.03 15.20
C PHE A 384 3.65 3.74 16.52
N TYR A 385 4.95 3.91 16.81
CA TYR A 385 5.40 4.95 17.74
C TYR A 385 5.40 6.28 17.00
N LEU A 386 4.24 6.64 16.43
CA LEU A 386 3.98 8.02 16.15
C LEU A 386 3.83 8.64 17.54
N GLN A 387 4.92 9.17 18.10
CA GLN A 387 4.82 10.13 19.18
C GLN A 387 4.09 11.33 18.57
N TRP A 388 2.76 11.28 18.61
CA TRP A 388 1.90 12.36 18.20
C TRP A 388 2.19 13.55 19.10
N ALA A 389 3.14 14.38 18.67
CA ALA A 389 3.51 15.62 19.34
C ALA A 389 2.40 16.68 19.25
N VAL A 390 1.26 16.34 18.64
CA VAL A 390 0.06 17.15 18.63
C VAL A 390 -0.73 16.93 19.92
N THR A 391 -0.12 17.24 21.06
CA THR A 391 -0.78 17.11 22.38
C THR A 391 -1.90 18.13 22.58
N ASP A 392 -1.90 19.20 21.78
CA ASP A 392 -2.68 20.41 22.08
C ASP A 392 -3.72 20.77 21.01
N TRP A 393 -3.90 19.97 19.95
CA TRP A 393 -4.96 20.24 18.96
C TRP A 393 -6.13 19.26 19.09
N HIS A 394 -7.33 19.80 18.84
CA HIS A 394 -8.55 19.03 18.66
C HIS A 394 -9.02 19.19 17.22
N ALA A 395 -8.99 18.12 16.43
CA ALA A 395 -9.41 18.17 15.03
C ALA A 395 -10.66 17.32 14.83
N HIS A 396 -11.63 17.81 14.07
CA HIS A 396 -12.81 17.06 13.68
C HIS A 396 -13.02 17.16 12.17
N VAL A 397 -13.24 16.01 11.54
CA VAL A 397 -13.51 15.87 10.11
C VAL A 397 -14.86 15.17 9.97
N ASN A 398 -15.89 15.93 9.56
CA ASN A 398 -17.26 15.41 9.47
C ASN A 398 -17.39 14.35 8.39
N LYS A 399 -16.79 14.62 7.22
CA LYS A 399 -16.69 13.68 6.10
C LYS A 399 -15.24 13.52 5.66
N LEU A 400 -14.71 12.30 5.69
CA LEU A 400 -13.37 11.92 5.25
C LEU A 400 -13.50 10.93 4.09
N ASP A 401 -13.10 11.32 2.89
CA ASP A 401 -13.11 10.48 1.68
C ASP A 401 -11.68 10.08 1.30
N LEU A 402 -11.44 8.78 1.12
CA LEU A 402 -10.17 8.22 0.65
C LEU A 402 -10.41 7.56 -0.71
N ASN A 403 -9.93 8.19 -1.78
CA ASN A 403 -10.09 7.77 -3.16
C ASN A 403 -8.77 7.23 -3.72
N GLN A 404 -8.77 5.98 -4.17
CA GLN A 404 -7.61 5.33 -4.82
C GLN A 404 -6.32 5.36 -3.98
N MET A 405 -6.46 5.31 -2.66
CA MET A 405 -5.32 5.27 -1.74
C MET A 405 -4.70 3.88 -1.74
N THR A 406 -3.38 3.82 -1.83
CA THR A 406 -2.64 2.56 -1.67
C THR A 406 -1.97 2.54 -0.30
N PHE A 407 -2.39 1.62 0.57
CA PHE A 407 -1.76 1.38 1.86
C PHE A 407 -0.71 0.29 1.67
N ALA A 408 0.53 0.68 1.41
CA ALA A 408 1.68 -0.21 1.33
C ALA A 408 2.03 -0.75 2.72
N MET A 409 1.43 -1.91 3.04
CA MET A 409 1.91 -2.80 4.09
C MET A 409 3.20 -3.51 3.62
N PRO A 410 4.07 -4.03 4.51
CA PRO A 410 5.45 -4.47 4.24
C PRO A 410 5.67 -5.54 3.15
N ALA A 411 4.62 -5.97 2.46
CA ALA A 411 4.73 -6.97 1.42
C ALA A 411 3.95 -6.68 0.12
N ARG A 412 3.26 -5.52 0.02
CA ARG A 412 2.63 -4.87 -1.17
C ARG A 412 1.27 -4.25 -0.78
N GLY A 413 0.93 -3.14 -1.41
CA GLY A 413 -0.13 -2.27 -0.92
C GLY A 413 -1.57 -2.73 -1.15
N LEU A 414 -2.39 -2.62 -0.11
CA LEU A 414 -3.83 -2.69 -0.17
C LEU A 414 -4.34 -1.44 -0.91
N LYS A 415 -4.87 -1.62 -2.11
CA LYS A 415 -5.51 -0.54 -2.86
C LYS A 415 -6.95 -0.39 -2.39
N ILE A 416 -7.26 0.75 -1.78
CA ILE A 416 -8.61 1.13 -1.39
C ILE A 416 -9.17 2.04 -2.48
N GLU A 417 -10.21 1.58 -3.18
CA GLU A 417 -10.80 2.32 -4.30
C GLU A 417 -11.56 3.56 -3.84
N HIS A 418 -12.50 3.39 -2.90
CA HIS A 418 -13.22 4.47 -2.24
C HIS A 418 -13.66 4.01 -0.85
N ILE A 419 -13.33 4.77 0.19
CA ILE A 419 -13.98 4.68 1.50
C ILE A 419 -14.24 6.08 2.03
N SER A 420 -15.40 6.29 2.65
CA SER A 420 -15.83 7.57 3.20
C SER A 420 -16.09 7.43 4.69
N GLY A 421 -16.17 8.50 5.47
CA GLY A 421 -16.51 8.36 6.88
C GLY A 421 -16.22 9.60 7.69
N SER A 422 -15.81 9.45 8.94
CA SER A 422 -15.47 10.59 9.79
C SER A 422 -14.22 10.32 10.60
N GLY A 423 -13.55 11.40 11.00
CA GLY A 423 -12.34 11.36 11.80
C GLY A 423 -12.39 12.38 12.93
N SER A 424 -11.83 12.04 14.08
CA SER A 424 -11.58 13.00 15.14
C SER A 424 -10.23 12.75 15.80
N TRP A 425 -9.60 13.84 16.19
CA TRP A 425 -8.36 13.88 16.93
C TRP A 425 -8.60 14.65 18.22
N ASN A 426 -8.25 14.06 19.36
CA ASN A 426 -8.33 14.74 20.65
C ASN A 426 -7.07 14.46 21.50
N GLY A 427 -6.13 15.41 21.57
CA GLY A 427 -5.03 15.37 22.56
C GLY A 427 -4.14 14.12 22.50
N GLY A 428 -3.91 13.57 21.31
CA GLY A 428 -3.12 12.35 21.09
C GLY A 428 -3.96 11.07 20.98
N ALA A 429 -5.28 11.15 21.11
CA ALA A 429 -6.19 10.10 20.70
C ALA A 429 -6.74 10.36 19.28
N PHE A 430 -6.89 9.31 18.49
CA PHE A 430 -7.45 9.39 17.14
C PHE A 430 -8.52 8.33 17.00
N PHE A 431 -9.67 8.78 16.52
CA PHE A 431 -10.78 7.95 16.18
C PHE A 431 -11.11 8.16 14.71
N MET A 432 -11.20 7.08 13.96
CA MET A 432 -11.58 7.11 12.56
C MET A 432 -12.57 5.99 12.30
N SER A 433 -13.69 6.32 11.68
CA SER A 433 -14.73 5.38 11.26
C SER A 433 -14.94 5.59 9.78
N LEU A 434 -14.54 4.61 8.96
CA LEU A 434 -14.69 4.64 7.52
C LEU A 434 -15.64 3.54 7.06
N GLU A 435 -16.56 3.85 6.18
CA GLU A 435 -17.50 2.96 5.51
C GLU A 435 -17.47 3.25 3.99
N ASN A 436 -17.52 2.20 3.18
CA ASN A 436 -17.67 2.38 1.74
C ASN A 436 -19.11 2.86 1.43
N ASP A 437 -19.25 4.05 0.83
CA ASP A 437 -20.55 4.58 0.40
C ASP A 437 -20.97 3.87 -0.90
N THR A 438 -21.45 2.64 -0.77
CA THR A 438 -21.89 1.79 -1.88
C THR A 438 -23.21 2.27 -2.52
N ALA A 439 -23.76 3.41 -2.09
CA ALA A 439 -25.01 3.96 -2.62
C ALA A 439 -24.85 4.59 -4.03
N THR A 440 -23.64 4.69 -4.57
CA THR A 440 -23.47 5.07 -5.98
C THR A 440 -23.92 3.91 -6.87
N ASN A 441 -25.13 4.05 -7.45
CA ASN A 441 -25.83 3.13 -8.36
C ASN A 441 -25.04 2.65 -9.62
N ASP A 442 -23.73 2.86 -9.70
CA ASP A 442 -22.91 2.33 -10.78
C ASP A 442 -22.72 0.82 -10.58
N ALA A 443 -23.58 0.05 -11.25
CA ALA A 443 -23.63 -1.40 -11.29
C ALA A 443 -22.35 -2.09 -11.86
N GLN A 444 -21.22 -1.40 -11.89
CA GLN A 444 -19.94 -1.89 -12.40
C GLN A 444 -18.76 -1.74 -11.41
N SER A 445 -18.95 -1.09 -10.26
CA SER A 445 -17.92 -1.13 -9.22
C SER A 445 -18.05 -2.46 -8.45
N PRO A 446 -16.97 -3.26 -8.32
CA PRO A 446 -17.01 -4.52 -7.57
C PRO A 446 -17.24 -4.18 -6.08
N SER A 447 -18.52 -4.15 -5.70
CA SER A 447 -19.03 -3.51 -4.50
C SER A 447 -18.83 -4.37 -3.26
N GLY A 448 -17.59 -4.45 -2.81
CA GLY A 448 -17.31 -4.86 -1.44
C GLY A 448 -17.64 -3.72 -0.47
N SER A 449 -18.42 -3.97 0.58
CA SER A 449 -18.58 -3.00 1.67
C SER A 449 -17.45 -3.21 2.67
N TRP A 450 -16.84 -2.11 3.12
CA TRP A 450 -15.83 -2.12 4.18
C TRP A 450 -16.32 -1.23 5.31
N SER A 451 -16.08 -1.62 6.55
CA SER A 451 -16.05 -0.72 7.70
C SER A 451 -14.72 -0.87 8.42
N MET A 452 -14.08 0.25 8.73
CA MET A 452 -12.83 0.30 9.47
C MET A 452 -12.97 1.27 10.63
N GLN A 453 -12.76 0.78 11.85
CA GLN A 453 -12.69 1.58 13.05
C GLN A 453 -11.29 1.52 13.63
N LEU A 454 -10.61 2.66 13.67
CA LEU A 454 -9.30 2.79 14.31
C LEU A 454 -9.46 3.63 15.58
N ASN A 455 -9.08 3.08 16.72
CA ASN A 455 -9.03 3.78 18.00
C ASN A 455 -7.61 3.73 18.56
N TYR A 456 -6.98 4.89 18.65
CA TYR A 456 -5.65 5.06 19.23
C TYR A 456 -5.74 5.92 20.50
N GLY A 457 -5.19 5.42 21.61
CA GLY A 457 -5.28 6.04 22.94
C GLY A 457 -4.00 6.71 23.45
N GLY A 458 -3.08 7.15 22.57
CA GLY A 458 -1.86 7.90 22.94
C GLY A 458 -0.73 7.10 23.57
N LYS A 459 -1.02 6.27 24.58
CA LYS A 459 -0.04 5.43 25.31
C LYS A 459 -0.46 3.96 25.43
N ALA A 460 -1.60 3.57 24.88
CA ALA A 460 -2.21 2.25 25.03
C ALA A 460 -2.60 1.63 23.69
N LEU A 461 -2.75 0.30 23.73
CA LEU A 461 -3.27 -0.62 22.72
C LEU A 461 -4.05 0.06 21.58
N THR A 462 -3.49 0.06 20.37
CA THR A 462 -4.25 0.46 19.18
C THR A 462 -5.25 -0.64 18.87
N GLN A 463 -6.53 -0.30 18.78
CA GLN A 463 -7.58 -1.22 18.33
C GLN A 463 -7.97 -0.88 16.90
N LEU A 464 -7.99 -1.89 16.05
CA LEU A 464 -8.44 -1.82 14.66
C LEU A 464 -9.56 -2.85 14.48
N ALA A 465 -10.78 -2.42 14.24
CA ALA A 465 -11.83 -3.31 13.78
C ALA A 465 -11.98 -3.16 12.26
N LEU A 466 -11.94 -4.27 11.54
CA LEU A 466 -12.07 -4.36 10.10
C LEU A 466 -13.22 -5.32 9.80
N GLN A 467 -14.32 -4.80 9.28
CA GLN A 467 -15.39 -5.61 8.73
C GLN A 467 -15.44 -5.38 7.23
N ALA A 468 -15.56 -6.45 6.44
CA ALA A 468 -15.75 -6.34 5.02
C ALA A 468 -16.66 -7.45 4.50
N GLU A 469 -17.45 -7.15 3.47
CA GLU A 469 -18.37 -8.10 2.85
C GLU A 469 -18.23 -8.03 1.34
N HIS A 470 -18.39 -9.16 0.65
CA HIS A 470 -18.36 -9.27 -0.81
C HIS A 470 -17.05 -8.78 -1.47
N LEU A 471 -15.90 -9.00 -0.81
CA LEU A 471 -14.61 -8.63 -1.37
C LEU A 471 -14.14 -9.63 -2.43
N PRO A 472 -13.71 -9.19 -3.61
CA PRO A 472 -13.03 -10.07 -4.55
C PRO A 472 -11.81 -10.74 -3.91
N LEU A 473 -11.77 -12.07 -3.89
CA LEU A 473 -10.66 -12.87 -3.34
C LEU A 473 -9.30 -12.50 -3.95
N MET A 474 -9.33 -12.00 -5.20
CA MET A 474 -8.15 -11.50 -5.92
C MET A 474 -7.40 -10.39 -5.17
N TYR A 475 -8.07 -9.60 -4.31
CA TYR A 475 -7.41 -8.60 -3.48
C TYR A 475 -6.52 -9.21 -2.38
N PHE A 476 -6.83 -10.43 -1.94
CA PHE A 476 -6.06 -11.17 -0.93
C PHE A 476 -5.14 -12.22 -1.53
N ARG A 477 -4.96 -12.20 -2.87
CA ARG A 477 -4.16 -13.20 -3.58
C ARG A 477 -2.79 -13.42 -2.95
N GLN A 478 -2.17 -12.39 -2.38
CA GLN A 478 -0.83 -12.46 -1.79
C GLN A 478 -0.79 -12.96 -0.34
N ASP A 479 -1.92 -12.92 0.36
CA ASP A 479 -2.07 -13.46 1.71
C ASP A 479 -2.46 -14.94 1.70
N LEU A 480 -2.88 -15.45 0.53
CA LEU A 480 -3.08 -16.87 0.31
C LEU A 480 -1.73 -17.61 0.24
N PRO A 481 -1.70 -18.91 0.63
CA PRO A 481 -0.53 -19.76 0.42
C PRO A 481 0.02 -19.66 -1.01
N THR A 482 1.34 -19.62 -1.17
CA THR A 482 2.03 -19.28 -2.44
C THR A 482 1.52 -20.07 -3.66
N ARG A 483 1.14 -21.34 -3.49
CA ARG A 483 0.62 -22.15 -4.61
C ARG A 483 -0.77 -21.74 -5.08
N ILE A 484 -1.61 -21.28 -4.14
CA ILE A 484 -2.94 -20.74 -4.45
C ILE A 484 -2.77 -19.36 -5.08
N SER A 485 -1.83 -18.56 -4.57
CA SER A 485 -1.53 -17.24 -5.13
C SER A 485 -0.94 -17.29 -6.54
N GLU A 486 -0.21 -18.33 -6.91
CA GLU A 486 0.34 -18.51 -8.26
C GLU A 486 -0.67 -19.03 -9.31
N ALA A 487 -1.89 -19.35 -8.90
CA ALA A 487 -2.89 -19.92 -9.79
C ALA A 487 -3.17 -19.07 -11.04
N ALA A 488 -3.41 -19.72 -12.18
CA ALA A 488 -3.71 -19.01 -13.42
C ALA A 488 -5.06 -18.27 -13.34
N ALA A 489 -6.04 -18.87 -12.65
CA ALA A 489 -7.33 -18.27 -12.35
C ALA A 489 -7.67 -18.49 -10.88
N LEU A 490 -7.97 -17.40 -10.18
CA LEU A 490 -8.46 -17.35 -8.81
C LEU A 490 -9.67 -16.42 -8.79
N SER A 491 -10.83 -16.92 -8.36
CA SER A 491 -12.05 -16.12 -8.21
C SER A 491 -12.80 -16.53 -6.94
N GLY A 492 -13.63 -15.62 -6.45
CA GLY A 492 -14.47 -15.80 -5.28
C GLY A 492 -14.74 -14.47 -4.60
N GLU A 493 -15.70 -14.49 -3.69
CA GLU A 493 -16.00 -13.38 -2.78
C GLU A 493 -15.54 -13.73 -1.37
N LEU A 494 -15.24 -12.72 -0.57
CA LEU A 494 -14.67 -12.87 0.75
C LEU A 494 -15.30 -11.85 1.72
N ASP A 495 -15.79 -12.37 2.83
CA ASP A 495 -16.30 -11.60 3.97
C ASP A 495 -15.26 -11.70 5.10
N ILE A 496 -14.88 -10.58 5.69
CA ILE A 496 -13.90 -10.45 6.78
C ILE A 496 -14.59 -9.84 7.99
N ASP A 497 -14.43 -10.44 9.15
CA ASP A 497 -14.69 -9.77 10.42
C ASP A 497 -13.46 -9.98 11.31
N MET A 498 -12.61 -8.95 11.41
CA MET A 498 -11.35 -9.02 12.13
C MET A 498 -11.19 -7.87 13.11
N GLN A 499 -10.61 -8.19 14.27
CA GLN A 499 -10.18 -7.24 15.28
C GLN A 499 -8.68 -7.38 15.47
N GLY A 500 -7.96 -6.30 15.25
CA GLY A 500 -6.53 -6.14 15.46
C GLY A 500 -6.27 -5.37 16.75
N THR A 501 -5.35 -5.88 17.55
CA THR A 501 -4.77 -5.13 18.66
C THR A 501 -3.27 -5.00 18.45
N TRP A 502 -2.74 -3.80 18.64
CA TRP A 502 -1.31 -3.54 18.61
C TRP A 502 -0.76 -3.47 20.05
N ASP A 503 0.10 -4.43 20.41
CA ASP A 503 0.95 -4.41 21.61
C ASP A 503 2.36 -4.90 21.23
N GLN A 504 3.19 -3.98 20.74
CA GLN A 504 4.52 -4.24 20.13
C GLN A 504 4.51 -5.02 18.81
N GLN A 505 3.45 -5.80 18.54
CA GLN A 505 3.16 -6.51 17.29
C GLN A 505 1.66 -6.47 17.00
N TRP A 506 1.27 -6.63 15.72
CA TRP A 506 -0.13 -6.74 15.36
C TRP A 506 -0.58 -8.17 15.64
N ALA A 507 -1.58 -8.30 16.49
CA ALA A 507 -2.34 -9.53 16.68
C ALA A 507 -3.75 -9.29 16.13
N PHE A 508 -4.08 -9.95 15.03
CA PHE A 508 -5.43 -9.95 14.48
C PHE A 508 -6.15 -11.22 14.91
N SER A 509 -7.44 -11.11 15.23
CA SER A 509 -8.32 -12.23 15.52
C SER A 509 -9.69 -12.01 14.87
N GLY A 510 -10.27 -13.04 14.27
CA GLY A 510 -11.57 -12.90 13.61
C GLY A 510 -11.98 -14.12 12.80
N ASP A 511 -13.00 -13.93 11.96
CA ASP A 511 -13.52 -14.94 11.05
C ASP A 511 -13.38 -14.48 9.60
N VAL A 512 -13.13 -15.43 8.70
CA VAL A 512 -13.09 -15.19 7.26
C VAL A 512 -14.04 -16.16 6.58
N ARG A 513 -14.92 -15.65 5.73
CA ARG A 513 -15.81 -16.46 4.90
C ARG A 513 -15.50 -16.20 3.44
N ALA A 514 -15.47 -17.23 2.62
CA ALA A 514 -15.36 -17.07 1.18
C ALA A 514 -16.44 -17.86 0.46
N ARG A 515 -16.86 -17.36 -0.70
CA ARG A 515 -17.92 -17.95 -1.53
C ARG A 515 -17.48 -18.05 -2.98
N ASP A 516 -18.06 -19.00 -3.70
CA ASP A 516 -17.84 -19.22 -5.14
C ASP A 516 -16.35 -19.32 -5.49
N LEU A 517 -15.61 -20.05 -4.66
CA LEU A 517 -14.18 -20.24 -4.82
C LEU A 517 -13.91 -21.05 -6.07
N SER A 518 -13.00 -20.58 -6.91
CA SER A 518 -12.50 -21.36 -8.05
C SER A 518 -11.02 -21.15 -8.23
N TRP A 519 -10.31 -22.26 -8.42
CA TRP A 519 -8.88 -22.36 -8.61
C TRP A 519 -8.56 -23.25 -9.82
N GLN A 520 -7.68 -22.81 -10.73
CA GLN A 520 -7.24 -23.62 -11.87
C GLN A 520 -5.72 -23.61 -12.05
N ARG A 521 -5.10 -24.79 -12.18
CA ARG A 521 -3.66 -24.98 -12.46
C ARG A 521 -3.38 -26.28 -13.20
N GLY A 522 -2.62 -26.24 -14.30
CA GLY A 522 -2.15 -27.44 -14.99
C GLY A 522 -3.27 -28.38 -15.50
N GLY A 523 -4.43 -27.83 -15.87
CA GLY A 523 -5.60 -28.60 -16.28
C GLY A 523 -6.46 -29.12 -15.11
N TRP A 524 -5.99 -29.01 -13.87
CA TRP A 524 -6.80 -29.24 -12.68
C TRP A 524 -7.64 -28.01 -12.39
N GLN A 525 -8.89 -28.24 -12.00
CA GLN A 525 -9.81 -27.23 -11.52
C GLN A 525 -10.36 -27.67 -10.18
N TRP A 526 -10.31 -26.79 -9.20
CA TRP A 526 -10.90 -26.98 -7.88
C TRP A 526 -11.90 -25.85 -7.64
N GLN A 527 -13.07 -26.17 -7.14
CA GLN A 527 -14.11 -25.20 -6.81
C GLN A 527 -14.70 -25.52 -5.44
N ALA A 528 -15.28 -24.53 -4.79
CA ALA A 528 -16.07 -24.72 -3.58
C ALA A 528 -17.10 -23.60 -3.44
N ASP A 529 -18.32 -23.94 -3.05
CA ASP A 529 -19.39 -22.94 -2.87
C ASP A 529 -19.12 -22.06 -1.65
N ALA A 530 -18.56 -22.64 -0.59
CA ALA A 530 -18.26 -21.93 0.65
C ALA A 530 -16.99 -22.42 1.34
N LEU A 531 -16.27 -21.46 1.93
CA LEU A 531 -15.17 -21.69 2.85
C LEU A 531 -15.40 -20.83 4.10
N LEU A 532 -15.25 -21.40 5.27
CA LEU A 532 -15.35 -20.73 6.56
C LEU A 532 -14.08 -21.01 7.37
N ALA A 533 -13.34 -19.96 7.69
CA ALA A 533 -12.22 -20.00 8.63
C ALA A 533 -12.67 -19.38 9.95
N ASP A 534 -12.92 -20.22 10.97
CA ASP A 534 -13.27 -19.83 12.34
C ASP A 534 -11.99 -19.58 13.15
N GLY A 535 -11.99 -18.50 13.93
CA GLY A 535 -10.92 -18.19 14.88
C GLY A 535 -9.57 -18.01 14.20
N VAL A 536 -9.55 -17.29 13.09
CA VAL A 536 -8.33 -16.86 12.41
C VAL A 536 -7.59 -15.93 13.35
N THR A 537 -6.35 -16.28 13.66
CA THR A 537 -5.42 -15.42 14.36
C THR A 537 -4.19 -15.20 13.47
N ALA A 538 -3.77 -13.96 13.33
CA ALA A 538 -2.57 -13.62 12.56
C ALA A 538 -1.64 -12.79 13.43
N PHE A 539 -0.41 -13.27 13.54
CA PHE A 539 0.69 -12.53 14.17
C PHE A 539 1.63 -12.04 13.09
N ILE A 540 1.81 -10.73 13.02
CA ILE A 540 2.78 -10.09 12.14
C ILE A 540 3.95 -9.65 13.04
N SER A 541 5.00 -10.47 13.08
CA SER A 541 6.22 -10.16 13.85
C SER A 541 7.39 -9.83 12.93
N ASP A 542 8.21 -8.88 13.38
CA ASP A 542 9.32 -8.25 12.63
C ASP A 542 10.65 -9.00 12.81
N GLU A 543 10.64 -10.30 13.15
CA GLU A 543 11.84 -11.01 13.61
C GLU A 543 12.81 -11.37 12.44
N TYR A 544 13.62 -10.38 12.05
CA TYR A 544 15.05 -10.36 11.66
C TYR A 544 15.65 -11.38 10.66
N SER A 545 14.90 -12.26 10.00
CA SER A 545 15.52 -13.32 9.18
C SER A 545 15.05 -13.43 7.73
N GLY A 546 14.88 -12.31 6.99
CA GLY A 546 14.79 -12.31 5.52
C GLY A 546 13.77 -13.27 4.88
N ARG A 547 12.80 -13.74 5.66
CA ARG A 547 11.70 -14.63 5.30
C ARG A 547 10.52 -14.15 6.11
N ASP A 548 9.52 -13.60 5.43
CA ASP A 548 8.20 -13.28 5.99
C ASP A 548 7.70 -14.49 6.79
N LYS A 549 7.87 -14.47 8.12
CA LYS A 549 7.22 -15.45 9.01
C LYS A 549 5.87 -14.91 9.42
N ARG A 550 4.98 -14.75 8.45
CA ARG A 550 3.55 -14.63 8.76
C ARG A 550 3.11 -15.99 9.28
N GLN A 551 2.64 -16.02 10.52
CA GLN A 551 2.01 -17.21 11.08
C GLN A 551 0.52 -16.94 11.15
N TRP A 552 -0.19 -17.50 10.18
CA TRP A 552 -1.64 -17.61 10.23
C TRP A 552 -1.98 -18.84 11.05
N SER A 553 -2.72 -18.68 12.14
CA SER A 553 -3.28 -19.79 12.91
C SER A 553 -4.79 -19.77 12.79
N VAL A 554 -5.35 -20.82 12.19
CA VAL A 554 -6.78 -21.00 11.99
C VAL A 554 -7.25 -22.13 12.89
N LYS A 555 -8.23 -21.85 13.75
CA LYS A 555 -8.77 -22.87 14.65
C LYS A 555 -9.54 -23.94 13.86
N GLN A 556 -10.40 -23.56 12.92
CA GLN A 556 -11.10 -24.51 12.08
C GLN A 556 -11.34 -23.93 10.69
N LEU A 557 -10.94 -24.67 9.66
CA LEU A 557 -11.20 -24.36 8.26
C LEU A 557 -12.22 -25.35 7.71
N THR A 558 -13.39 -24.88 7.33
CA THR A 558 -14.46 -25.71 6.76
C THR A 558 -14.68 -25.32 5.31
N VAL A 559 -14.64 -26.29 4.40
CA VAL A 559 -14.96 -26.11 2.98
C VAL A 559 -16.15 -26.99 2.65
N SER A 560 -17.18 -26.42 2.05
CA SER A 560 -18.41 -27.12 1.68
C SER A 560 -18.58 -27.16 0.16
N ASP A 561 -19.22 -28.22 -0.31
CA ASP A 561 -19.60 -28.42 -1.72
C ASP A 561 -18.41 -28.26 -2.66
N TRP A 562 -17.27 -28.84 -2.27
CA TRP A 562 -16.05 -28.74 -3.05
C TRP A 562 -16.07 -29.68 -4.26
N HIS A 563 -15.53 -29.25 -5.39
CA HIS A 563 -15.45 -30.01 -6.62
C HIS A 563 -14.02 -30.01 -7.15
N VAL A 564 -13.44 -31.21 -7.35
CA VAL A 564 -12.17 -31.38 -8.07
C VAL A 564 -12.45 -31.95 -9.45
N LEU A 565 -12.06 -31.22 -10.49
CA LEU A 565 -11.99 -31.73 -11.85
C LEU A 565 -10.52 -31.96 -12.22
N ALA A 566 -10.15 -33.24 -12.32
CA ALA A 566 -8.85 -33.66 -12.79
C ALA A 566 -8.85 -33.81 -14.33
N PRO A 567 -7.76 -33.45 -15.02
CA PRO A 567 -7.66 -33.69 -16.46
C PRO A 567 -7.55 -35.19 -16.73
N LEU A 568 -8.29 -35.68 -17.73
CA LEU A 568 -8.17 -37.07 -18.18
C LEU A 568 -6.92 -37.22 -19.03
N VAL A 569 -5.84 -37.71 -18.43
CA VAL A 569 -4.63 -38.09 -19.17
C VAL A 569 -4.73 -39.57 -19.52
N PRO A 570 -4.90 -39.93 -20.82
CA PRO A 570 -4.91 -41.33 -21.20
C PRO A 570 -3.56 -41.96 -20.87
N PHE A 571 -3.54 -43.25 -20.57
CA PHE A 571 -2.30 -44.00 -20.44
C PHE A 571 -1.60 -43.99 -21.80
N SER A 572 -0.71 -43.03 -22.02
CA SER A 572 0.21 -43.10 -23.14
C SER A 572 1.20 -44.18 -22.77
N VAL A 573 1.22 -45.27 -23.53
CA VAL A 573 2.45 -46.02 -23.71
C VAL A 573 3.41 -44.98 -24.28
N SER A 574 4.19 -44.29 -23.42
CA SER A 574 5.39 -43.63 -23.89
C SER A 574 6.12 -44.77 -24.54
N THR A 575 6.10 -44.80 -25.87
CA THR A 575 6.66 -45.88 -26.66
C THR A 575 7.99 -46.20 -26.02
N GLY A 576 8.15 -47.43 -25.53
CA GLY A 576 9.40 -47.99 -25.02
C GLY A 576 10.48 -48.04 -26.11
N ARG A 577 10.46 -47.11 -27.05
CA ARG A 577 11.52 -46.77 -27.99
C ARG A 577 12.54 -45.82 -27.36
N LEU A 578 12.63 -45.82 -26.03
CA LEU A 578 13.83 -45.41 -25.29
C LEU A 578 14.78 -46.59 -25.06
N ASP A 579 14.34 -47.82 -25.32
CA ASP A 579 15.22 -48.99 -25.49
C ASP A 579 15.57 -49.16 -26.99
N ALA A 580 15.96 -48.07 -27.65
CA ALA A 580 16.78 -48.21 -28.85
C ALA A 580 18.12 -48.80 -28.40
N ASP A 581 18.21 -50.13 -28.45
CA ASP A 581 19.40 -50.97 -28.45
C ASP A 581 20.67 -50.28 -27.89
N PRO A 582 21.10 -50.54 -26.64
CA PRO A 582 22.26 -49.88 -26.02
C PRO A 582 23.61 -50.14 -26.73
N TYR A 583 23.60 -50.78 -27.90
CA TYR A 583 24.76 -51.18 -28.67
C TYR A 583 25.17 -50.25 -29.82
N GLN A 584 24.59 -49.06 -29.97
CA GLN A 584 25.22 -48.00 -30.78
C GLN A 584 25.28 -46.65 -30.04
N PRO A 585 26.43 -46.29 -29.45
CA PRO A 585 26.64 -44.94 -28.94
C PRO A 585 26.77 -44.00 -30.14
N THR A 586 25.66 -43.40 -30.56
CA THR A 586 25.71 -42.16 -31.34
C THR A 586 25.65 -41.00 -30.36
N ASP A 587 26.42 -39.94 -30.63
CA ASP A 587 26.54 -38.74 -29.76
C ASP A 587 25.20 -38.04 -29.43
N MET A 588 24.07 -38.47 -30.02
CA MET A 588 22.72 -38.04 -29.67
C MET A 588 22.15 -38.67 -28.38
N GLY A 589 22.72 -39.77 -27.87
CA GLY A 589 22.25 -40.42 -26.64
C GLY A 589 22.41 -39.55 -25.38
N LYS A 590 23.46 -38.71 -25.34
CA LYS A 590 23.68 -37.78 -24.23
C LYS A 590 22.63 -36.67 -24.19
N ALA A 591 22.13 -36.20 -25.33
CA ALA A 591 21.09 -35.17 -25.37
C ALA A 591 19.75 -35.71 -24.86
N ALA A 592 19.38 -36.94 -25.23
CA ALA A 592 18.17 -37.60 -24.73
C ALA A 592 18.25 -37.95 -23.24
N GLU A 593 19.42 -38.38 -22.73
CA GLU A 593 19.63 -38.56 -21.29
C GLU A 593 19.61 -37.24 -20.53
N THR A 594 20.16 -36.16 -21.09
CA THR A 594 20.11 -34.82 -20.48
C THR A 594 18.70 -34.25 -20.50
N GLU A 595 17.92 -34.49 -21.55
CA GLU A 595 16.53 -34.04 -21.65
C GLU A 595 15.60 -34.87 -20.75
N LYS A 596 15.84 -36.18 -20.63
CA LYS A 596 15.16 -37.06 -19.66
C LYS A 596 15.53 -36.68 -18.23
N ALA A 597 16.80 -36.43 -17.94
CA ALA A 597 17.25 -35.93 -16.63
C ALA A 597 16.65 -34.56 -16.34
N ALA A 598 16.62 -33.63 -17.31
CA ALA A 598 16.00 -32.32 -17.14
C ALA A 598 14.47 -32.36 -17.06
N ALA A 599 13.81 -33.35 -17.66
CA ALA A 599 12.37 -33.57 -17.53
C ALA A 599 12.02 -34.20 -16.19
N ILE A 600 12.83 -35.16 -15.71
CA ILE A 600 12.72 -35.72 -14.36
C ILE A 600 13.07 -34.65 -13.32
N GLU A 601 14.10 -33.83 -13.54
CA GLU A 601 14.49 -32.70 -12.68
C GLU A 601 13.42 -31.59 -12.71
N ARG A 602 12.78 -31.33 -13.85
CA ARG A 602 11.61 -30.43 -13.91
C ARG A 602 10.39 -31.01 -13.19
N ALA A 603 10.13 -32.31 -13.34
CA ALA A 603 9.04 -32.99 -12.63
C ALA A 603 9.29 -33.02 -11.12
N THR A 604 10.52 -33.33 -10.69
CA THR A 604 10.93 -33.32 -9.27
C THR A 604 11.11 -31.90 -8.70
N ALA A 605 11.41 -30.88 -9.52
CA ALA A 605 11.34 -29.48 -9.11
C ALA A 605 9.88 -29.04 -8.85
N ILE A 606 8.93 -29.48 -9.68
CA ILE A 606 7.49 -29.25 -9.48
C ILE A 606 6.98 -29.99 -8.23
N GLU A 607 7.56 -31.15 -7.91
CA GLU A 607 7.22 -31.97 -6.73
C GLU A 607 7.95 -31.58 -5.44
N SER A 608 9.13 -30.93 -5.49
CA SER A 608 9.92 -30.56 -4.29
C SER A 608 9.44 -29.27 -3.59
N GLU A 609 8.52 -28.53 -4.20
CA GLU A 609 7.88 -27.33 -3.64
C GLU A 609 6.48 -27.61 -3.04
N THR A 610 6.20 -28.83 -2.57
CA THR A 610 4.85 -29.36 -2.25
C THR A 610 4.19 -28.90 -0.94
N ALA A 611 4.70 -27.88 -0.24
CA ALA A 611 4.04 -27.36 0.96
C ALA A 611 2.83 -26.47 0.57
N TRP A 612 1.63 -27.06 0.49
CA TRP A 612 0.41 -26.35 0.05
C TRP A 612 -0.07 -25.31 1.07
N LEU A 613 0.26 -25.52 2.34
CA LEU A 613 -0.13 -24.68 3.48
C LEU A 613 1.09 -24.14 4.24
N ALA A 614 2.21 -23.93 3.54
CA ALA A 614 3.39 -23.31 4.16
C ALA A 614 3.03 -21.96 4.82
N GLY A 615 3.43 -21.77 6.07
CA GLY A 615 3.13 -20.55 6.85
C GLY A 615 1.75 -20.54 7.54
N TRP A 616 0.91 -21.54 7.28
CA TRP A 616 -0.37 -21.71 7.93
C TRP A 616 -0.30 -22.80 9.01
N GLN A 617 -0.93 -22.55 10.15
CA GLN A 617 -1.22 -23.51 11.19
C GLN A 617 -2.73 -23.69 11.25
N VAL A 618 -3.25 -24.86 10.89
CA VAL A 618 -4.70 -25.12 10.91
C VAL A 618 -4.97 -26.25 11.88
N ASN A 619 -5.69 -25.98 12.98
CA ASN A 619 -5.93 -27.04 13.97
C ASN A 619 -6.86 -28.12 13.42
N GLN A 620 -7.86 -27.73 12.62
CA GLN A 620 -8.77 -28.68 11.97
C GLN A 620 -9.20 -28.17 10.59
N LEU A 621 -9.05 -29.01 9.55
CA LEU A 621 -9.59 -28.80 8.21
C LEU A 621 -10.70 -29.81 7.95
N LEU A 622 -11.90 -29.32 7.63
CA LEU A 622 -13.07 -30.11 7.27
C LEU A 622 -13.45 -29.81 5.83
N LEU A 623 -13.34 -30.80 4.94
CA LEU A 623 -13.89 -30.75 3.59
C LEU A 623 -15.18 -31.56 3.59
N ARG A 624 -16.32 -30.97 3.23
CA ARG A 624 -17.64 -31.60 3.30
C ARG A 624 -18.31 -31.65 1.93
N ASP A 625 -19.06 -32.73 1.71
CA ASP A 625 -19.93 -32.91 0.54
C ASP A 625 -19.19 -32.76 -0.80
N GLY A 626 -17.95 -33.26 -0.82
CA GLY A 626 -17.07 -33.15 -1.98
C GLY A 626 -17.47 -34.00 -3.16
N THR A 627 -17.10 -33.53 -4.35
CA THR A 627 -17.19 -34.29 -5.60
C THR A 627 -15.86 -34.32 -6.32
N PHE A 628 -15.57 -35.45 -6.96
CA PHE A 628 -14.38 -35.66 -7.78
C PHE A 628 -14.80 -36.10 -9.17
N SER A 629 -14.31 -35.41 -10.20
CA SER A 629 -14.59 -35.69 -11.59
C SER A 629 -13.31 -35.82 -12.40
N LEU A 630 -13.34 -36.64 -13.45
CA LEU A 630 -12.18 -36.89 -14.31
C LEU A 630 -12.53 -36.59 -15.77
N GLY A 631 -11.77 -35.68 -16.39
CA GLY A 631 -11.89 -35.28 -17.79
C GLY A 631 -12.99 -34.26 -18.06
N GLN A 632 -14.20 -34.51 -17.57
CA GLN A 632 -15.37 -33.64 -17.74
C GLN A 632 -16.06 -33.43 -16.39
N ALA A 633 -16.62 -32.24 -16.16
CA ALA A 633 -17.25 -31.88 -14.88
C ALA A 633 -18.48 -32.74 -14.57
N GLU A 634 -19.21 -33.16 -15.61
CA GLU A 634 -20.36 -34.07 -15.53
C GLU A 634 -19.98 -35.53 -15.24
N SER A 635 -18.70 -35.90 -15.39
CA SER A 635 -18.20 -37.25 -15.15
C SER A 635 -17.79 -37.41 -13.69
N ILE A 636 -18.78 -37.43 -12.79
CA ILE A 636 -18.59 -37.55 -11.35
C ILE A 636 -18.16 -38.99 -11.02
N TRP A 637 -16.92 -39.12 -10.55
CA TRP A 637 -16.32 -40.37 -10.08
C TRP A 637 -16.49 -40.55 -8.59
N GLY A 638 -16.35 -39.47 -7.83
CA GLY A 638 -16.53 -39.48 -6.38
C GLY A 638 -17.62 -38.51 -5.96
N ASP A 639 -18.46 -38.93 -5.01
CA ASP A 639 -19.49 -38.11 -4.40
C ASP A 639 -19.50 -38.27 -2.88
N SER A 640 -20.11 -37.31 -2.20
CA SER A 640 -20.24 -37.31 -0.73
C SER A 640 -18.86 -37.47 -0.05
N LEU A 641 -17.84 -36.83 -0.61
CA LEU A 641 -16.46 -36.94 -0.13
C LEU A 641 -16.23 -35.97 1.04
N ASP A 642 -16.12 -36.56 2.22
CA ASP A 642 -15.83 -35.87 3.47
C ASP A 642 -14.39 -36.14 3.88
N ALA A 643 -13.57 -35.10 3.95
CA ALA A 643 -12.21 -35.17 4.47
C ALA A 643 -12.09 -34.40 5.79
N GLU A 644 -11.31 -34.95 6.70
CA GLU A 644 -10.93 -34.29 7.94
C GLU A 644 -9.42 -34.39 8.13
N MET A 645 -8.77 -33.27 8.46
CA MET A 645 -7.36 -33.22 8.80
C MET A 645 -7.16 -32.45 10.12
N ASN A 646 -6.40 -33.02 11.05
CA ASN A 646 -6.18 -32.43 12.37
C ASN A 646 -4.70 -32.09 12.59
N TYR A 647 -4.43 -30.84 12.99
CA TYR A 647 -3.10 -30.27 13.26
C TYR A 647 -2.19 -30.16 12.03
N ILE A 648 -2.55 -29.27 11.11
CA ILE A 648 -1.70 -28.90 9.98
C ILE A 648 -0.69 -27.84 10.44
N GLY A 649 0.60 -28.15 10.38
CA GLY A 649 1.66 -27.21 10.71
C GLY A 649 3.06 -27.78 10.43
N ALA A 650 4.05 -26.90 10.32
CA ALA A 650 5.44 -27.32 10.12
C ALA A 650 5.92 -28.23 11.27
N GLY A 651 6.56 -29.36 10.93
CA GLY A 651 7.13 -30.31 11.86
C GLY A 651 6.14 -31.20 12.63
N GLN A 652 4.84 -31.20 12.28
CA GLN A 652 3.82 -32.02 12.97
C GLN A 652 3.15 -33.01 12.00
N ASP A 653 2.94 -34.25 12.45
CA ASP A 653 2.09 -35.21 11.73
C ASP A 653 0.64 -34.74 11.80
N THR A 654 -0.02 -34.59 10.65
CA THR A 654 -1.47 -34.32 10.60
C THR A 654 -2.21 -35.63 10.46
N ASP A 655 -3.17 -35.90 11.34
CA ASP A 655 -4.08 -37.03 11.18
C ASP A 655 -5.07 -36.73 10.08
N VAL A 656 -5.18 -37.61 9.08
CA VAL A 656 -6.04 -37.43 7.90
C VAL A 656 -7.06 -38.56 7.84
N SER A 657 -8.31 -38.21 7.56
CA SER A 657 -9.36 -39.14 7.16
C SER A 657 -10.11 -38.63 5.95
N LEU A 658 -10.53 -39.53 5.06
CA LEU A 658 -11.37 -39.24 3.92
C LEU A 658 -12.38 -40.37 3.75
N THR A 659 -13.66 -40.04 3.70
CA THR A 659 -14.74 -41.01 3.49
C THR A 659 -15.68 -40.51 2.43
N GLY A 660 -16.37 -41.43 1.75
CA GLY A 660 -17.38 -41.08 0.76
C GLY A 660 -17.59 -42.21 -0.22
N ASN A 661 -18.10 -41.90 -1.40
CA ASN A 661 -18.29 -42.89 -2.45
C ASN A 661 -17.37 -42.59 -3.63
N ILE A 662 -16.74 -43.63 -4.19
CA ILE A 662 -16.09 -43.60 -5.50
C ILE A 662 -16.73 -44.67 -6.37
N SER A 663 -17.34 -44.25 -7.47
CA SER A 663 -18.01 -45.12 -8.44
C SER A 663 -19.04 -46.05 -7.79
N ALA A 664 -19.83 -45.51 -6.86
CA ALA A 664 -20.77 -46.23 -5.99
C ALA A 664 -20.16 -47.25 -5.00
N GLY A 665 -18.82 -47.38 -4.96
CA GLY A 665 -18.11 -48.10 -3.90
C GLY A 665 -17.80 -47.19 -2.72
N ARG A 666 -17.62 -47.75 -1.54
CA ARG A 666 -17.33 -46.97 -0.33
C ARG A 666 -15.83 -46.73 -0.21
N LEU A 667 -15.42 -45.47 -0.16
CA LEU A 667 -14.05 -45.08 0.13
C LEU A 667 -13.89 -44.81 1.63
N ASN A 668 -12.80 -45.31 2.20
CA ASN A 668 -12.31 -44.92 3.50
C ASN A 668 -10.78 -44.81 3.44
N VAL A 669 -10.24 -43.64 3.75
CA VAL A 669 -8.82 -43.38 3.88
C VAL A 669 -8.57 -42.87 5.29
N SER A 670 -7.54 -43.38 5.94
CA SER A 670 -7.13 -42.94 7.27
C SER A 670 -5.62 -43.04 7.41
N GLY A 671 -4.99 -42.10 8.10
CA GLY A 671 -3.58 -42.19 8.43
C GLY A 671 -2.99 -40.84 8.82
N LYS A 672 -1.72 -40.65 8.51
CA LYS A 672 -0.93 -39.46 8.82
C LYS A 672 -0.27 -38.91 7.58
N TRP A 673 -0.29 -37.60 7.42
CA TRP A 673 0.37 -36.90 6.32
C TRP A 673 0.60 -35.45 6.75
N ASN A 674 1.80 -34.87 6.62
CA ASN A 674 1.96 -33.43 6.83
C ASN A 674 1.92 -32.67 5.48
N PRO A 675 0.86 -31.90 5.18
CA PRO A 675 0.76 -31.12 3.94
C PRO A 675 1.55 -29.79 4.00
N ALA A 676 2.14 -29.44 5.14
CA ALA A 676 2.94 -28.22 5.32
C ALA A 676 4.42 -28.40 4.93
N GLU A 677 4.87 -29.62 4.61
CA GLU A 677 6.25 -29.92 4.25
C GLU A 677 6.31 -30.78 2.98
N SER A 678 7.23 -30.45 2.07
CA SER A 678 7.31 -31.10 0.76
C SER A 678 7.85 -32.54 0.77
N SER A 679 8.54 -32.94 1.84
CA SER A 679 9.17 -34.27 1.98
C SER A 679 8.72 -35.00 3.25
N SER A 680 7.56 -34.62 3.79
CA SER A 680 7.06 -35.22 5.02
C SER A 680 6.76 -36.71 4.85
N PRO A 681 7.07 -37.55 5.85
CA PRO A 681 6.52 -38.90 5.90
C PRO A 681 5.00 -38.86 5.79
N PHE A 682 4.44 -39.71 4.93
CA PHE A 682 3.02 -40.04 5.00
C PHE A 682 2.85 -41.54 5.20
N ALA A 683 1.88 -41.91 6.03
CA ALA A 683 1.50 -43.27 6.33
C ALA A 683 -0.01 -43.37 6.23
N LEU A 684 -0.52 -44.05 5.20
CA LEU A 684 -1.94 -44.02 4.86
C LEU A 684 -2.47 -45.44 4.64
N ARG A 685 -3.69 -45.68 5.08
CA ARG A 685 -4.49 -46.85 4.69
C ARG A 685 -5.71 -46.35 3.94
N ALA A 686 -5.83 -46.74 2.68
CA ALA A 686 -7.00 -46.50 1.85
C ALA A 686 -7.70 -47.82 1.52
N THR A 687 -9.00 -47.88 1.71
CA THR A 687 -9.86 -49.00 1.30
C THR A 687 -10.97 -48.46 0.43
N LEU A 688 -11.13 -49.04 -0.75
CA LEU A 688 -12.25 -48.83 -1.64
C LEU A 688 -13.00 -50.15 -1.73
N ASP A 689 -14.23 -50.21 -1.24
CA ASP A 689 -15.01 -51.44 -1.21
C ASP A 689 -16.09 -51.44 -2.28
N ALA A 690 -16.10 -52.49 -3.11
CA ALA A 690 -17.18 -52.78 -4.06
C ALA A 690 -17.49 -51.62 -5.03
N ALA A 691 -16.49 -50.92 -5.56
CA ALA A 691 -16.65 -49.90 -6.57
C ALA A 691 -17.05 -50.47 -7.93
N LEU A 692 -17.84 -49.72 -8.69
CA LEU A 692 -18.19 -50.08 -10.06
C LEU A 692 -17.06 -49.67 -11.01
N PRO A 693 -16.62 -50.57 -11.90
CA PRO A 693 -15.50 -50.29 -12.78
C PRO A 693 -15.86 -49.33 -13.93
N PHE A 694 -17.13 -48.95 -14.05
CA PHE A 694 -17.66 -48.29 -15.24
C PHE A 694 -17.17 -46.86 -15.45
N THR A 695 -16.82 -46.15 -14.38
CA THR A 695 -16.24 -44.81 -14.49
C THR A 695 -14.87 -44.87 -15.18
N LEU A 696 -14.14 -45.98 -15.03
CA LEU A 696 -12.87 -46.21 -15.69
C LEU A 696 -13.02 -46.48 -17.19
N ASN A 697 -14.23 -46.79 -17.70
CA ASN A 697 -14.38 -47.28 -19.07
C ASN A 697 -13.90 -46.29 -20.14
N ASP A 698 -14.17 -45.00 -19.97
CA ASP A 698 -13.68 -44.00 -20.92
C ASP A 698 -12.15 -43.88 -20.84
N TRP A 699 -11.58 -43.82 -19.63
CA TRP A 699 -10.12 -43.82 -19.46
C TRP A 699 -9.46 -45.06 -20.05
N LEU A 700 -10.01 -46.26 -19.77
CA LEU A 700 -9.55 -47.53 -20.32
C LEU A 700 -9.67 -47.53 -21.84
N ARG A 701 -10.78 -47.06 -22.40
CA ARG A 701 -11.00 -46.97 -23.85
C ARG A 701 -10.02 -46.01 -24.52
N PHE A 702 -9.79 -44.82 -23.96
CA PHE A 702 -8.80 -43.87 -24.50
C PHE A 702 -7.37 -44.39 -24.35
N SER A 703 -7.10 -45.14 -23.29
CA SER A 703 -5.86 -45.90 -23.08
C SER A 703 -5.77 -47.16 -23.93
N SER A 704 -6.82 -47.46 -24.70
CA SER A 704 -6.96 -48.67 -25.53
C SER A 704 -6.78 -49.99 -24.75
N LEU A 705 -7.22 -50.00 -23.50
CA LEU A 705 -7.28 -51.14 -22.60
C LEU A 705 -8.69 -51.78 -22.65
N PRO A 706 -8.82 -53.09 -22.34
CA PRO A 706 -10.13 -53.72 -22.23
C PRO A 706 -11.00 -53.02 -21.18
N THR A 707 -12.20 -52.62 -21.60
CA THR A 707 -13.22 -52.03 -20.72
C THR A 707 -13.93 -53.12 -19.93
N MET A 708 -14.23 -52.84 -18.66
CA MET A 708 -14.95 -53.79 -17.82
C MET A 708 -16.46 -53.49 -17.92
N ILE A 709 -17.23 -54.52 -18.24
CA ILE A 709 -18.68 -54.44 -18.47
C ILE A 709 -19.48 -55.11 -17.35
N HIS A 710 -18.80 -55.82 -16.46
CA HIS A 710 -19.39 -56.54 -15.35
C HIS A 710 -18.40 -56.66 -14.20
N GLY A 711 -18.93 -56.70 -12.98
CA GLY A 711 -18.17 -56.95 -11.77
C GLY A 711 -18.01 -55.72 -10.88
N ARG A 712 -17.29 -55.90 -9.78
CA ARG A 712 -16.92 -54.84 -8.83
C ARG A 712 -15.44 -54.89 -8.50
N VAL A 713 -14.89 -53.74 -8.15
CA VAL A 713 -13.49 -53.58 -7.79
C VAL A 713 -13.43 -53.20 -6.31
N SER A 714 -12.66 -53.94 -5.54
CA SER A 714 -12.25 -53.52 -4.20
C SER A 714 -10.75 -53.35 -4.17
N THR A 715 -10.26 -52.30 -3.51
CA THR A 715 -8.84 -51.99 -3.44
C THR A 715 -8.45 -51.67 -2.00
N THR A 716 -7.39 -52.27 -1.50
CA THR A 716 -6.75 -51.87 -0.25
C THR A 716 -5.32 -51.42 -0.53
N LEU A 717 -4.98 -50.20 -0.10
CA LEU A 717 -3.63 -49.66 -0.17
C LEU A 717 -3.16 -49.35 1.24
N GLN A 718 -2.00 -49.85 1.61
CA GLN A 718 -1.34 -49.52 2.87
C GLN A 718 0.05 -48.99 2.55
N ILE A 719 0.35 -47.80 3.05
CA ILE A 719 1.64 -47.14 2.91
C ILE A 719 2.15 -46.84 4.31
N GLN A 720 3.38 -47.23 4.57
CA GLN A 720 4.06 -46.99 5.83
C GLN A 720 5.40 -46.35 5.55
N ASP A 721 5.78 -45.47 6.47
CA ASP A 721 7.10 -44.89 6.48
C ASP A 721 8.13 -45.93 6.98
N SER A 722 9.29 -45.99 6.30
CA SER A 722 10.33 -46.99 6.56
C SER A 722 11.72 -46.43 6.23
N MET A 723 12.75 -47.21 6.54
CA MET A 723 14.14 -46.94 6.20
C MET A 723 14.68 -48.10 5.37
N ILE A 724 15.10 -47.83 4.13
CA ILE A 724 15.78 -48.81 3.26
C ILE A 724 17.21 -48.32 3.05
N ASP A 725 18.19 -49.14 3.43
CA ASP A 725 19.62 -48.80 3.37
C ASP A 725 19.95 -47.44 4.02
N GLU A 726 19.41 -47.19 5.21
CA GLU A 726 19.54 -45.93 5.98
C GLU A 726 18.98 -44.68 5.30
N LYS A 727 18.23 -44.84 4.20
CA LYS A 727 17.52 -43.74 3.52
C LYS A 727 16.02 -43.80 3.80
N PRO A 728 15.35 -42.64 3.96
CA PRO A 728 13.90 -42.59 4.08
C PRO A 728 13.23 -43.22 2.86
N ALA A 729 12.31 -44.15 3.11
CA ALA A 729 11.59 -44.88 2.08
C ALA A 729 10.13 -45.10 2.46
N TYR A 730 9.30 -45.32 1.45
CA TYR A 730 7.95 -45.83 1.63
C TYR A 730 7.92 -47.32 1.32
N GLN A 731 7.30 -48.08 2.21
CA GLN A 731 6.99 -49.48 1.99
C GLN A 731 5.50 -49.70 2.16
N GLY A 732 4.95 -50.66 1.44
CA GLY A 732 3.52 -50.87 1.51
C GLY A 732 3.01 -52.04 0.69
N THR A 733 1.71 -52.20 0.75
CA THR A 733 0.98 -53.21 0.01
C THR A 733 -0.17 -52.57 -0.75
N ILE A 734 -0.39 -53.04 -1.97
CA ILE A 734 -1.58 -52.73 -2.76
C ILE A 734 -2.25 -54.04 -3.13
N GLU A 735 -3.52 -54.13 -2.77
CA GLU A 735 -4.39 -55.26 -3.04
C GLU A 735 -5.54 -54.79 -3.93
N ILE A 736 -5.73 -55.42 -5.07
CA ILE A 736 -6.90 -55.22 -5.93
C ILE A 736 -7.66 -56.54 -6.02
N ARG A 737 -8.94 -56.52 -5.67
CA ARG A 737 -9.88 -57.62 -5.81
C ARG A 737 -10.94 -57.26 -6.85
N LEU A 738 -11.07 -58.10 -7.87
CA LEU A 738 -12.11 -58.01 -8.89
C LEU A 738 -13.13 -59.09 -8.63
N ASP A 739 -14.36 -58.71 -8.29
CA ASP A 739 -15.46 -59.62 -8.02
C ASP A 739 -16.33 -59.76 -9.28
N ASP A 740 -16.44 -60.99 -9.76
CA ASP A 740 -17.07 -61.42 -11.01
C ASP A 740 -16.74 -60.59 -12.27
N PRO A 741 -15.45 -60.38 -12.60
CA PRO A 741 -15.06 -59.51 -13.70
C PRO A 741 -15.49 -60.07 -15.06
N ALA A 742 -16.11 -59.23 -15.89
CA ALA A 742 -16.23 -59.49 -17.33
C ALA A 742 -15.85 -58.25 -18.13
N PHE A 743 -15.18 -58.47 -19.25
CA PHE A 743 -14.63 -57.41 -20.09
C PHE A 743 -15.25 -57.44 -21.48
N GLN A 744 -15.36 -56.26 -22.09
CA GLN A 744 -15.76 -56.14 -23.48
C GLN A 744 -14.66 -56.72 -24.38
N GLN A 745 -15.04 -57.57 -25.33
CA GLN A 745 -14.13 -58.01 -26.38
C GLN A 745 -13.88 -56.84 -27.34
N SER A 746 -12.70 -56.21 -27.26
CA SER A 746 -12.28 -55.19 -28.21
C SER A 746 -11.58 -55.83 -29.41
N ILE A 747 -11.90 -55.36 -30.62
CA ILE A 747 -11.35 -55.88 -31.89
C ILE A 747 -9.95 -55.30 -32.16
N ASN A 748 -9.56 -54.23 -31.46
CA ASN A 748 -8.27 -53.55 -31.64
C ASN A 748 -7.21 -54.19 -30.74
N PHE A 749 -6.36 -55.03 -31.33
CA PHE A 749 -5.15 -55.56 -30.70
C PHE A 749 -4.06 -54.50 -30.73
N LEU A 750 -3.57 -54.10 -29.56
CA LEU A 750 -2.37 -53.27 -29.47
C LEU A 750 -1.17 -54.10 -29.05
N GLU A 751 -0.09 -54.01 -29.83
CA GLU A 751 1.23 -54.55 -29.48
C GLU A 751 1.72 -54.01 -28.12
N GLY A 752 1.41 -52.74 -27.80
CA GLY A 752 1.84 -52.10 -26.54
C GLY A 752 1.28 -52.75 -25.26
N PHE A 753 0.15 -53.45 -25.30
CA PHE A 753 -0.37 -54.15 -24.11
C PHE A 753 0.46 -55.38 -23.76
N VAL A 754 0.98 -56.06 -24.79
CA VAL A 754 1.89 -57.20 -24.64
C VAL A 754 3.21 -56.73 -24.04
N ASP A 755 3.76 -55.61 -24.52
CA ASP A 755 5.00 -55.03 -24.00
C ASP A 755 4.86 -54.67 -22.50
N MET A 756 3.70 -54.14 -22.12
CA MET A 756 3.42 -53.77 -20.74
C MET A 756 3.24 -54.98 -19.83
N THR A 757 2.36 -55.92 -20.19
CA THR A 757 1.92 -57.00 -19.29
C THR A 757 2.65 -58.32 -19.48
N GLY A 758 3.34 -58.51 -20.60
CA GLY A 758 3.85 -59.80 -21.05
C GLY A 758 2.78 -60.75 -21.62
N TYR A 759 1.51 -60.33 -21.65
CA TYR A 759 0.38 -61.15 -22.11
C TYR A 759 -0.34 -60.49 -23.28
N SER A 760 -0.83 -61.30 -24.22
CA SER A 760 -1.87 -60.80 -25.13
C SER A 760 -3.12 -60.49 -24.33
N GLN A 761 -3.83 -59.43 -24.72
CA GLN A 761 -5.08 -59.04 -24.11
C GLN A 761 -6.05 -60.22 -24.01
N GLN A 762 -6.15 -61.03 -25.08
CA GLN A 762 -7.01 -62.21 -25.11
C GLN A 762 -6.57 -63.30 -24.13
N ALA A 763 -5.27 -63.56 -23.98
CA ALA A 763 -4.78 -64.54 -23.00
C ALA A 763 -5.06 -64.12 -21.55
N LEU A 764 -4.97 -62.82 -21.25
CA LEU A 764 -5.36 -62.31 -19.93
C LEU A 764 -6.87 -62.44 -19.72
N LEU A 765 -7.68 -62.05 -20.71
CA LEU A 765 -9.14 -62.14 -20.64
C LEU A 765 -9.64 -63.58 -20.46
N ASP A 766 -9.07 -64.53 -21.20
CA ASP A 766 -9.42 -65.96 -21.09
C ASP A 766 -9.09 -66.53 -19.70
N ARG A 767 -8.05 -66.02 -19.03
CA ARG A 767 -7.69 -66.39 -17.65
C ARG A 767 -8.64 -65.80 -16.60
N LEU A 768 -9.23 -64.63 -16.87
CA LEU A 768 -10.13 -63.92 -15.95
C LEU A 768 -11.59 -64.37 -16.10
N LYS A 769 -12.02 -64.76 -17.31
CA LYS A 769 -13.42 -65.00 -17.69
C LYS A 769 -14.17 -66.05 -16.85
N ASP A 770 -13.48 -67.07 -16.36
CA ASP A 770 -14.10 -68.21 -15.66
C ASP A 770 -14.01 -68.09 -14.11
N ARG A 771 -13.55 -66.95 -13.59
CA ARG A 771 -13.26 -66.76 -12.15
C ARG A 771 -14.32 -65.89 -11.47
N ALA A 772 -14.81 -66.35 -10.32
CA ALA A 772 -15.76 -65.61 -9.50
C ALA A 772 -15.12 -64.41 -8.77
N SER A 773 -13.83 -64.48 -8.46
CA SER A 773 -13.06 -63.37 -7.91
C SER A 773 -11.59 -63.49 -8.31
N VAL A 774 -10.91 -62.37 -8.49
CA VAL A 774 -9.49 -62.28 -8.83
C VAL A 774 -8.83 -61.31 -7.88
N GLN A 775 -7.83 -61.77 -7.14
CA GLN A 775 -7.09 -60.95 -6.17
C GLN A 775 -5.64 -60.78 -6.64
N LEU A 776 -5.17 -59.54 -6.64
CA LEU A 776 -3.80 -59.14 -6.97
C LEU A 776 -3.24 -58.40 -5.77
N LEU A 777 -2.32 -59.03 -5.05
CA LEU A 777 -1.56 -58.42 -3.96
C LEU A 777 -0.12 -58.19 -4.42
N ALA A 778 0.30 -56.93 -4.41
CA ALA A 778 1.67 -56.51 -4.68
C ALA A 778 2.25 -55.74 -3.50
N GLU A 779 3.52 -55.98 -3.22
CA GLU A 779 4.31 -55.23 -2.24
C GLU A 779 5.21 -54.26 -3.00
N PHE A 780 5.47 -53.09 -2.42
CA PHE A 780 6.39 -52.11 -3.00
C PHE A 780 7.27 -51.51 -1.90
N ALA A 781 8.46 -51.07 -2.29
CA ALA A 781 9.45 -50.49 -1.40
C ALA A 781 10.31 -49.51 -2.22
N GLU A 782 10.08 -48.20 -2.05
CA GLU A 782 10.73 -47.16 -2.85
C GLU A 782 11.26 -46.02 -1.97
N PRO A 783 12.41 -45.41 -2.30
CA PRO A 783 12.86 -44.18 -1.66
C PRO A 783 11.79 -43.08 -1.68
N ARG A 784 11.67 -42.28 -0.63
CA ARG A 784 10.62 -41.22 -0.56
C ARG A 784 10.71 -40.23 -1.72
N THR A 785 11.91 -39.93 -2.18
CA THR A 785 12.18 -38.97 -3.27
C THR A 785 11.73 -39.45 -4.65
N THR A 786 11.48 -40.74 -4.82
CA THR A 786 11.08 -41.34 -6.10
C THR A 786 9.67 -41.90 -6.07
N PHE A 787 8.97 -41.81 -4.93
CA PHE A 787 7.63 -42.34 -4.80
C PHE A 787 6.62 -41.45 -5.54
N HIS A 788 5.99 -42.02 -6.57
CA HIS A 788 4.86 -41.43 -7.30
C HIS A 788 3.79 -42.49 -7.55
N ALA A 789 2.56 -42.09 -7.90
CA ALA A 789 1.44 -43.02 -8.14
C ALA A 789 1.78 -44.13 -9.16
N GLY A 790 2.64 -43.85 -10.14
CA GLY A 790 3.13 -44.84 -11.10
C GLY A 790 3.83 -46.05 -10.49
N VAL A 791 4.52 -45.90 -9.34
CA VAL A 791 5.19 -47.00 -8.62
C VAL A 791 4.20 -48.09 -8.24
N LEU A 792 3.00 -47.71 -7.80
CA LEU A 792 1.94 -48.66 -7.43
C LEU A 792 1.50 -49.47 -8.66
N GLY A 793 1.39 -48.81 -9.81
CA GLY A 793 1.11 -49.45 -11.09
C GLY A 793 2.23 -50.41 -11.50
N GLU A 794 3.48 -50.00 -11.39
CA GLU A 794 4.65 -50.83 -11.70
C GLU A 794 4.72 -52.07 -10.80
N ALA A 795 4.48 -51.93 -9.49
CA ALA A 795 4.44 -53.05 -8.55
C ALA A 795 3.34 -54.07 -8.91
N LEU A 796 2.12 -53.60 -9.24
CA LEU A 796 1.03 -54.46 -9.71
C LEU A 796 1.37 -55.15 -11.03
N MET A 797 1.99 -54.42 -11.97
CA MET A 797 2.39 -54.94 -13.27
C MET A 797 3.51 -55.98 -13.14
N GLN A 798 4.50 -55.74 -12.27
CA GLN A 798 5.55 -56.69 -11.96
C GLN A 798 4.96 -57.95 -11.32
N ARG A 799 3.98 -57.81 -10.41
CA ARG A 799 3.27 -58.94 -9.83
C ARG A 799 2.51 -59.74 -10.88
N LEU A 800 1.83 -59.08 -11.82
CA LEU A 800 1.17 -59.71 -12.95
C LEU A 800 2.16 -60.48 -13.84
N LYS A 801 3.34 -59.91 -14.14
CA LYS A 801 4.40 -60.57 -14.91
C LYS A 801 4.99 -61.79 -14.20
N GLN A 802 5.25 -61.68 -12.90
CA GLN A 802 5.81 -62.76 -12.08
C GLN A 802 4.83 -63.89 -11.82
N SER A 803 3.52 -63.64 -11.98
CA SER A 803 2.47 -64.64 -11.80
C SER A 803 2.41 -65.66 -12.95
N GLU A 804 3.48 -66.44 -13.15
CA GLU A 804 3.36 -67.77 -13.79
C GLU A 804 2.45 -68.70 -12.96
N SER A 805 2.19 -68.34 -11.69
CA SER A 805 1.34 -69.05 -10.74
C SER A 805 0.12 -68.23 -10.26
N LEU A 806 -0.73 -67.71 -11.16
CA LEU A 806 -2.14 -67.36 -10.83
C LEU A 806 -2.97 -68.57 -10.30
N SER A 807 -2.30 -69.67 -9.93
CA SER A 807 -2.80 -70.89 -9.29
C SER A 807 -3.23 -70.72 -7.82
N ASP A 808 -2.86 -69.62 -7.15
CA ASP A 808 -3.36 -69.27 -5.80
C ASP A 808 -4.74 -68.58 -5.82
N VAL A 809 -5.32 -68.37 -7.00
CA VAL A 809 -6.69 -67.84 -7.16
C VAL A 809 -7.66 -69.01 -7.21
N SER A 810 -8.70 -68.99 -6.37
CA SER A 810 -9.67 -70.09 -6.23
C SER A 810 -10.19 -70.59 -7.59
N ASN A 811 -9.88 -71.84 -7.94
CA ASN A 811 -10.31 -72.50 -9.19
C ASN A 811 -11.80 -72.94 -9.14
N VAL A 812 -12.71 -72.06 -8.71
CA VAL A 812 -14.14 -72.34 -8.79
C VAL A 812 -14.60 -72.01 -10.20
N LYS A 813 -14.69 -73.02 -11.07
CA LYS A 813 -15.26 -72.87 -12.42
C LYS A 813 -16.70 -72.36 -12.33
N LYS A 814 -16.97 -71.25 -13.01
CA LYS A 814 -18.26 -70.55 -13.04
C LYS A 814 -19.36 -71.40 -13.71
N LYS A 815 -20.20 -72.09 -12.92
CA LYS A 815 -21.54 -72.54 -13.38
C LYS A 815 -22.61 -71.68 -12.72
N VAL A 816 -23.13 -70.74 -13.51
CA VAL A 816 -24.19 -69.79 -13.12
C VAL A 816 -25.54 -70.53 -13.09
N ASN A 817 -26.11 -70.70 -11.89
CA ASN A 817 -27.50 -71.12 -11.76
C ASN A 817 -28.37 -69.92 -11.43
N VAL A 818 -29.40 -69.70 -12.26
CA VAL A 818 -30.35 -68.60 -12.03
C VAL A 818 -31.49 -69.07 -11.14
N LEU A 819 -31.57 -68.50 -9.95
CA LEU A 819 -32.56 -68.82 -8.91
C LEU A 819 -33.90 -68.11 -9.15
N SER A 820 -33.84 -66.87 -9.66
CA SER A 820 -35.01 -66.15 -10.11
C SER A 820 -34.67 -65.15 -11.21
N ARG A 821 -35.68 -64.81 -12.02
CA ARG A 821 -35.63 -63.75 -13.02
C ARG A 821 -36.86 -62.87 -12.86
N MET A 822 -36.65 -61.58 -12.73
CA MET A 822 -37.71 -60.58 -12.83
C MET A 822 -37.28 -59.43 -13.71
N ARG A 823 -38.26 -58.64 -14.16
CA ARG A 823 -38.02 -57.46 -14.98
C ARG A 823 -38.74 -56.26 -14.41
N LEU A 824 -38.04 -55.13 -14.43
CA LEU A 824 -38.56 -53.81 -14.16
C LEU A 824 -38.55 -53.03 -15.47
N HIS A 825 -39.70 -52.48 -15.84
CA HIS A 825 -39.82 -51.67 -17.05
C HIS A 825 -39.23 -50.29 -16.77
N MET A 826 -38.46 -49.76 -17.71
CA MET A 826 -37.99 -48.39 -17.61
C MET A 826 -39.17 -47.45 -17.80
N PHE A 827 -39.32 -46.46 -16.91
CA PHE A 827 -40.34 -45.43 -17.09
C PHE A 827 -40.00 -44.61 -18.33
N GLN A 828 -40.95 -44.43 -19.25
CA GLN A 828 -40.72 -43.63 -20.46
C GLN A 828 -40.31 -42.21 -20.07
N ALA A 829 -39.17 -41.77 -20.60
CA ALA A 829 -38.66 -40.42 -20.46
C ALA A 829 -39.69 -39.43 -21.03
N GLY A 830 -40.48 -38.81 -20.14
CA GLY A 830 -41.60 -37.94 -20.50
C GLY A 830 -42.82 -38.06 -19.57
N GLN A 831 -42.97 -39.16 -18.83
CA GLN A 831 -44.06 -39.32 -17.84
C GLN A 831 -43.67 -38.99 -16.39
N ARG A 832 -42.42 -38.58 -16.14
CA ARG A 832 -42.03 -38.02 -14.84
C ARG A 832 -42.38 -36.54 -14.80
N VAL A 833 -43.56 -36.23 -14.26
CA VAL A 833 -43.82 -34.90 -13.71
C VAL A 833 -42.86 -34.71 -12.55
N ALA A 834 -42.00 -33.69 -12.64
CA ALA A 834 -41.08 -33.32 -11.58
C ALA A 834 -41.83 -33.24 -10.24
N GLY A 835 -41.50 -34.12 -9.30
CA GLY A 835 -42.01 -34.08 -7.92
C GLY A 835 -42.82 -35.29 -7.44
N TYR A 836 -43.30 -36.21 -8.29
CA TYR A 836 -44.06 -37.38 -7.83
C TYR A 836 -43.54 -38.73 -8.35
N MET A 837 -43.09 -39.55 -7.39
CA MET A 837 -42.70 -40.99 -7.43
C MET A 837 -41.21 -41.31 -7.56
N GLU A 838 -40.43 -40.98 -6.51
CA GLU A 838 -39.11 -41.57 -6.21
C GLU A 838 -39.17 -43.07 -5.82
N GLY A 839 -40.36 -43.66 -5.72
CA GLY A 839 -40.55 -45.03 -5.23
C GLY A 839 -40.84 -46.07 -6.32
N PHE A 840 -40.42 -47.31 -6.07
CA PHE A 840 -40.91 -48.48 -6.79
C PHE A 840 -42.43 -48.65 -6.59
N SER A 841 -43.15 -49.04 -7.64
CA SER A 841 -44.58 -49.38 -7.53
C SER A 841 -44.79 -50.55 -6.55
N HIS A 842 -46.01 -50.75 -6.05
CA HIS A 842 -46.29 -51.82 -5.09
C HIS A 842 -45.91 -53.22 -5.64
N ASN A 843 -46.17 -53.47 -6.92
CA ASN A 843 -45.84 -54.72 -7.58
C ASN A 843 -44.32 -54.91 -7.71
N GLU A 844 -43.59 -53.86 -8.09
CA GLU A 844 -42.12 -53.91 -8.19
C GLU A 844 -41.48 -54.14 -6.82
N ARG A 845 -41.96 -53.45 -5.77
CA ARG A 845 -41.52 -53.68 -4.39
C ARG A 845 -41.75 -55.11 -3.93
N THR A 846 -42.91 -55.69 -4.28
CA THR A 846 -43.24 -57.07 -3.90
C THR A 846 -42.31 -58.07 -4.59
N ARG A 847 -42.02 -57.87 -5.88
CA ARG A 847 -41.08 -58.70 -6.64
C ARG A 847 -39.63 -58.55 -6.14
N LEU A 848 -39.17 -57.32 -5.86
CA LEU A 848 -37.84 -57.08 -5.28
C LEU A 848 -37.69 -57.74 -3.90
N ARG A 849 -38.76 -57.76 -3.08
CA ARG A 849 -38.76 -58.48 -1.79
C ARG A 849 -38.63 -60.00 -1.96
N GLN A 850 -39.18 -60.58 -3.02
CA GLN A 850 -38.99 -62.01 -3.31
C GLN A 850 -37.53 -62.30 -3.65
N VAL A 851 -36.88 -61.43 -4.44
CA VAL A 851 -35.43 -61.52 -4.71
C VAL A 851 -34.63 -61.40 -3.42
N ILE A 852 -34.95 -60.44 -2.54
CA ILE A 852 -34.29 -60.29 -1.22
C ILE A 852 -34.46 -61.55 -0.37
N SER A 853 -35.65 -62.16 -0.32
CA SER A 853 -35.88 -63.41 0.42
C SER A 853 -34.92 -64.50 -0.05
N GLN A 854 -34.79 -64.67 -1.37
CA GLN A 854 -33.90 -65.68 -1.94
C GLN A 854 -32.42 -65.38 -1.64
N LEU A 855 -32.01 -64.12 -1.76
CA LEU A 855 -30.64 -63.72 -1.41
C LEU A 855 -30.34 -63.93 0.07
N ASN A 856 -31.32 -63.79 0.96
CA ASN A 856 -31.15 -64.05 2.38
C ASN A 856 -31.12 -65.56 2.70
N GLU A 857 -31.86 -66.37 1.95
CA GLU A 857 -31.85 -67.84 2.06
C GLU A 857 -30.53 -68.45 1.58
N GLN A 858 -29.85 -67.82 0.62
CA GLN A 858 -28.57 -68.26 0.05
C GLN A 858 -27.53 -67.13 0.14
N PRO A 859 -26.80 -66.98 1.25
CA PRO A 859 -25.82 -65.90 1.45
C PRO A 859 -24.75 -65.79 0.35
N GLU A 860 -24.41 -66.90 -0.31
CA GLU A 860 -23.47 -66.99 -1.43
C GLU A 860 -24.03 -66.53 -2.79
N SER A 861 -25.34 -66.29 -2.87
CA SER A 861 -25.97 -65.79 -4.10
C SER A 861 -25.77 -64.29 -4.27
N PHE A 862 -25.81 -63.80 -5.50
CA PHE A 862 -25.74 -62.39 -5.84
C PHE A 862 -26.84 -62.03 -6.85
N VAL A 863 -27.07 -60.74 -7.06
CA VAL A 863 -28.02 -60.22 -8.02
C VAL A 863 -27.29 -59.58 -9.19
N GLU A 864 -27.59 -60.01 -10.41
CA GLU A 864 -27.19 -59.33 -11.63
C GLU A 864 -28.27 -58.34 -12.08
N LEU A 865 -27.89 -57.10 -12.39
CA LEU A 865 -28.78 -56.08 -12.96
C LEU A 865 -28.49 -55.92 -14.46
N VAL A 866 -29.11 -56.78 -15.26
CA VAL A 866 -28.88 -56.85 -16.70
C VAL A 866 -29.74 -55.82 -17.44
N PRO A 867 -29.15 -54.84 -18.15
CA PRO A 867 -29.90 -53.87 -18.93
C PRO A 867 -30.66 -54.55 -20.07
N GLN A 868 -31.81 -54.00 -20.42
CA GLN A 868 -32.62 -54.39 -21.56
C GLN A 868 -32.93 -53.11 -22.32
N LEU A 869 -32.32 -52.92 -23.49
CA LEU A 869 -32.40 -51.65 -24.23
C LEU A 869 -33.66 -51.56 -25.10
N GLY A 870 -34.33 -52.68 -25.34
CA GLY A 870 -35.38 -52.75 -26.34
C GLY A 870 -34.87 -52.41 -27.74
N GLU A 871 -35.66 -51.63 -28.49
CA GLU A 871 -35.33 -51.18 -29.85
C GLU A 871 -34.47 -49.90 -29.88
N TYR A 872 -34.17 -49.30 -28.72
CA TYR A 872 -33.45 -48.03 -28.66
C TYR A 872 -31.96 -48.18 -28.98
N ASP A 873 -31.38 -47.14 -29.58
CA ASP A 873 -29.94 -47.02 -29.72
C ASP A 873 -29.25 -46.73 -28.37
N ILE A 874 -27.98 -47.12 -28.25
CA ILE A 874 -27.16 -46.75 -27.10
C ILE A 874 -26.59 -45.38 -27.38
N ASP A 875 -27.10 -44.38 -26.67
CA ASP A 875 -26.51 -43.06 -26.53
C ASP A 875 -26.22 -42.75 -25.05
N ALA A 876 -25.57 -41.63 -24.78
CA ALA A 876 -25.20 -41.21 -23.42
C ALA A 876 -26.43 -41.11 -22.50
N ARG A 877 -27.56 -40.60 -23.03
CA ARG A 877 -28.81 -40.44 -22.28
C ARG A 877 -29.42 -41.79 -21.89
N MET A 878 -29.44 -42.76 -22.80
CA MET A 878 -29.93 -44.11 -22.52
C MET A 878 -29.06 -44.83 -21.49
N ILE A 879 -27.73 -44.68 -21.59
CA ILE A 879 -26.80 -45.18 -20.57
C ILE A 879 -27.14 -44.57 -19.22
N GLU A 880 -27.24 -43.24 -19.13
CA GLU A 880 -27.58 -42.53 -17.90
C GLU A 880 -28.90 -43.01 -17.28
N LEU A 881 -29.97 -43.13 -18.08
CA LEU A 881 -31.27 -43.63 -17.62
C LEU A 881 -31.19 -45.05 -17.04
N ILE A 882 -30.46 -45.94 -17.72
CA ILE A 882 -30.26 -47.31 -17.23
C ILE A 882 -29.46 -47.32 -15.93
N ARG A 883 -28.42 -46.48 -15.84
CA ARG A 883 -27.58 -46.36 -14.65
C ARG A 883 -28.38 -45.82 -13.46
N GLN A 884 -29.20 -44.79 -13.67
CA GLN A 884 -30.12 -44.27 -12.65
C GLN A 884 -31.09 -45.35 -12.15
N GLU A 885 -31.66 -46.17 -13.06
CA GLU A 885 -32.54 -47.27 -12.66
C GLU A 885 -31.80 -48.40 -11.92
N GLN A 886 -30.59 -48.75 -12.34
CA GLN A 886 -29.73 -49.70 -11.62
C GLN A 886 -29.41 -49.19 -10.20
N GLN A 887 -29.01 -47.93 -10.05
CA GLN A 887 -28.75 -47.29 -8.75
C GLN A 887 -30.00 -47.28 -7.87
N ARG A 888 -31.18 -47.01 -8.44
CA ARG A 888 -32.44 -47.06 -7.71
C ARG A 888 -32.72 -48.45 -7.14
N ILE A 889 -32.48 -49.50 -7.93
CA ILE A 889 -32.66 -50.90 -7.51
C ILE A 889 -31.64 -51.26 -6.43
N GLU A 890 -30.38 -50.92 -6.65
CA GLU A 890 -29.29 -51.12 -5.70
C GLU A 890 -29.60 -50.46 -4.36
N ALA A 891 -29.94 -49.17 -4.34
CA ALA A 891 -30.31 -48.45 -3.13
C ALA A 891 -31.51 -49.07 -2.39
N PHE A 892 -32.43 -49.73 -3.09
CA PHE A 892 -33.53 -50.46 -2.46
C PHE A 892 -33.08 -51.79 -1.84
N LEU A 893 -32.22 -52.54 -2.53
CA LEU A 893 -31.67 -53.80 -2.03
C LEU A 893 -30.74 -53.56 -0.83
N SER A 894 -29.84 -52.57 -0.91
CA SER A 894 -28.91 -52.22 0.16
C SER A 894 -29.62 -51.73 1.43
N ARG A 895 -30.66 -50.88 1.30
CA ARG A 895 -31.51 -50.47 2.43
C ARG A 895 -32.25 -51.63 3.11
N ARG A 896 -32.29 -52.81 2.47
CA ARG A 896 -32.93 -54.03 2.99
C ARG A 896 -31.91 -55.07 3.45
N GLY A 897 -30.63 -54.70 3.57
CA GLY A 897 -29.58 -55.54 4.16
C GLY A 897 -28.83 -56.43 3.15
N ILE A 898 -29.04 -56.26 1.85
CA ILE A 898 -28.21 -56.92 0.84
C ILE A 898 -26.90 -56.12 0.69
N ALA A 899 -25.76 -56.76 0.90
CA ALA A 899 -24.46 -56.12 0.74
C ALA A 899 -24.20 -55.73 -0.73
N SER A 900 -23.55 -54.58 -0.95
CA SER A 900 -23.37 -54.03 -2.31
C SER A 900 -22.50 -54.90 -3.20
N ASP A 901 -21.52 -55.61 -2.64
CA ASP A 901 -20.71 -56.63 -3.33
C ASP A 901 -21.55 -57.78 -3.94
N ARG A 902 -22.75 -58.02 -3.39
CA ARG A 902 -23.72 -59.00 -3.91
C ARG A 902 -24.67 -58.42 -4.96
N ILE A 903 -24.51 -57.16 -5.37
CA ILE A 903 -25.35 -56.51 -6.39
C ILE A 903 -24.43 -56.12 -7.55
N ILE A 904 -24.47 -56.87 -8.64
CA ILE A 904 -23.58 -56.68 -9.79
C ILE A 904 -24.35 -56.09 -10.96
N PRO A 905 -24.28 -54.76 -11.16
CA PRO A 905 -24.82 -54.16 -12.37
C PRO A 905 -23.98 -54.54 -13.59
N LEU A 906 -24.64 -54.63 -14.75
CA LEU A 906 -23.98 -54.84 -16.04
C LEU A 906 -24.01 -53.52 -16.83
N TRP A 907 -22.89 -53.19 -17.48
CA TRP A 907 -22.80 -52.03 -18.37
C TRP A 907 -23.69 -52.23 -19.60
N PRO A 908 -24.42 -51.19 -20.08
CA PRO A 908 -25.23 -51.30 -21.29
C PRO A 908 -24.37 -51.56 -22.53
N GLN A 909 -24.66 -52.62 -23.25
CA GLN A 909 -24.01 -53.00 -24.51
C GLN A 909 -25.02 -53.20 -25.63
N ALA A 910 -24.59 -53.04 -26.88
CA ALA A 910 -25.47 -53.17 -28.04
C ALA A 910 -26.16 -54.54 -28.11
N GLU A 911 -25.52 -55.58 -27.57
CA GLU A 911 -26.05 -56.94 -27.42
C GLU A 911 -27.26 -57.03 -26.46
N ASN A 912 -27.46 -56.03 -25.60
CA ASN A 912 -28.62 -55.96 -24.70
C ASN A 912 -29.88 -55.41 -25.39
N ARG A 913 -29.81 -55.10 -26.70
CA ARG A 913 -30.99 -54.82 -27.51
C ARG A 913 -31.81 -56.08 -27.70
N ASN A 914 -33.12 -55.92 -27.57
CA ASN A 914 -34.07 -57.00 -27.81
C ASN A 914 -35.36 -56.39 -28.38
N ARG A 915 -36.28 -57.23 -28.85
CA ARG A 915 -37.58 -56.74 -29.37
C ARG A 915 -38.57 -56.36 -28.26
N GLU A 916 -38.12 -56.28 -27.00
CA GLU A 916 -38.99 -56.00 -25.86
C GLU A 916 -38.86 -54.52 -25.45
N SER A 917 -39.64 -54.05 -24.47
CA SER A 917 -39.49 -52.67 -23.94
C SER A 917 -38.11 -52.41 -23.29
N ALA A 918 -37.72 -51.16 -23.06
CA ALA A 918 -36.53 -50.89 -22.25
C ALA A 918 -36.76 -51.22 -20.75
N GLY A 919 -35.73 -51.61 -20.00
CA GLY A 919 -35.84 -51.95 -18.58
C GLY A 919 -34.59 -52.59 -17.98
N ILE A 920 -34.70 -53.04 -16.72
CA ILE A 920 -33.66 -53.80 -16.02
C ILE A 920 -34.19 -55.19 -15.71
N ARG A 921 -33.46 -56.22 -16.14
CA ARG A 921 -33.71 -57.61 -15.77
C ARG A 921 -32.85 -57.94 -14.55
N ILE A 922 -33.51 -58.28 -13.45
CA ILE A 922 -32.88 -58.64 -12.19
C ILE A 922 -32.81 -60.15 -12.11
N GLN A 923 -31.62 -60.70 -11.91
CA GLN A 923 -31.40 -62.15 -11.84
C GLN A 923 -30.69 -62.49 -10.53
N ALA A 924 -31.31 -63.29 -9.67
CA ALA A 924 -30.60 -63.87 -8.53
C ALA A 924 -29.82 -65.09 -9.04
N VAL A 925 -28.53 -65.13 -8.74
CA VAL A 925 -27.56 -66.10 -9.28
C VAL A 925 -26.77 -66.69 -8.13
N THR A 926 -26.47 -67.99 -8.21
CA THR A 926 -25.52 -68.64 -7.29
C THR A 926 -24.45 -69.38 -8.10
N PHE A 927 -23.23 -69.44 -7.57
CA PHE A 927 -22.15 -70.24 -8.12
C PHE A 927 -22.24 -71.67 -7.60
N GLN A 928 -22.47 -72.64 -8.48
CA GLN A 928 -22.23 -74.03 -8.11
C GLN A 928 -20.73 -74.31 -8.20
N PRO A 929 -20.07 -74.78 -7.12
CA PRO A 929 -18.74 -75.34 -7.25
C PRO A 929 -18.84 -76.51 -8.24
N ALA A 930 -17.99 -76.49 -9.26
CA ALA A 930 -17.90 -77.62 -10.18
C ALA A 930 -17.61 -78.87 -9.35
N SER A 931 -18.56 -79.82 -9.32
CA SER A 931 -18.35 -81.14 -8.73
C SER A 931 -17.12 -81.75 -9.41
N GLN A 932 -16.07 -81.98 -8.62
CA GLN A 932 -14.78 -82.53 -9.08
C GLN A 932 -14.95 -83.86 -9.79
#